data_AF-A0A1R4KTY7-F1
#
_entry.id   AF-A0A1R4KTY7-F1
#
_cell.length_a   1.000
_cell.length_b   1.000
_cell.length_c   1.000
_cell.angle_alpha   90.00
_cell.angle_beta   90.00
_cell.angle_gamma   90.00
#
_symmetry.space_group_name_H-M   'P 1'
#
loop_
_entity.id
_entity.type
_entity.pdbx_description
1 polymer ?
#
loop_
_entity_poly.entity_id
_entity_poly.type
_entity_poly.pdbx_seq_one_letter_code
_entity_poly.pdbx_strand_id
1 'polypeptide(L)'
;MINNGLNNHSSLATKQVLPVDNVNHTLSSKLQHSPLEIAPKLIPELATELSPKITSDFLSQFSDEKVAQLLQQQLSMLITPAKKANISSYHYSAEELAIRTVITSQQEGLLKNEHSDKLIQRLNKSVTDIQGAYANTSDILFNLGQLGHQQTSFLASSQQRVERALNPYMESINRSKHEDDDNYRFQLSVKTKEGDIINITFNSSQGYDESAGKTADNFSLSYEVEGDLSEAEHQALTEVLAGVGEMADEFFKVSQYANSRYVPVNQGDMNLDFLADFNHQQLSGFDVSFSTTQNDVLDTGENTLDLSYSIDEASNQQALVFKSESGQNEIDFALDMSTIGAKDTQQMQQYLASLDQSLEDSRVNSTEDSKDSAFGRKGDKTMQQGFELFKGAFASMSSAAERYSSIESLADKQFNDGRAMVADLVDNMITNDPRYQGLGNSTQNSLGAGISKLADFDAKFEFAMDRGDYQPKSNVALSQATEQQKSGELKGVTQSKNVSSHFDYQNTRPDYYDSEESYNINTAVKNNELVGLDQYQQIDIDKKTYQYNQDKSQYELKMALTEKTTHESNIRLINDIWLESNENSHKMDKKERINEIGEQDNFKNTNHYSHNKLVTLIGDLDKLAQDKDARREYLTQLSQVNFFMDNNK
;
A
#
# COMPACT_ATOMS: atom_id res chain seq x y z
N MET A 1 49.13 -27.14 -40.64
CA MET A 1 50.08 -28.06 -39.97
C MET A 1 49.27 -28.83 -38.93
N ILE A 2 48.64 -29.96 -39.26
CA ILE A 2 49.15 -31.35 -39.34
C ILE A 2 49.66 -31.92 -37.99
N ASN A 3 49.04 -33.07 -37.65
CA ASN A 3 49.30 -34.15 -36.67
C ASN A 3 48.87 -33.95 -35.20
N ASN A 4 47.88 -34.67 -34.64
CA ASN A 4 47.62 -36.13 -34.49
C ASN A 4 48.62 -36.90 -33.61
N GLY A 5 48.10 -37.55 -32.55
CA GLY A 5 48.78 -38.58 -31.76
C GLY A 5 47.97 -39.05 -30.55
N LEU A 6 47.31 -40.20 -30.70
CA LEU A 6 46.33 -40.85 -29.81
C LEU A 6 46.92 -41.60 -28.59
N ASN A 7 46.06 -41.73 -27.56
CA ASN A 7 45.82 -42.88 -26.65
C ASN A 7 46.88 -43.32 -25.61
N ASN A 8 46.50 -43.28 -24.31
CA ASN A 8 45.98 -44.48 -23.62
C ASN A 8 45.35 -44.20 -22.23
N HIS A 9 44.48 -45.14 -21.84
CA HIS A 9 43.42 -45.12 -20.82
C HIS A 9 43.82 -45.29 -19.33
N SER A 10 42.83 -44.95 -18.47
CA SER A 10 42.55 -45.37 -17.07
C SER A 10 43.29 -44.59 -15.95
N SER A 11 42.68 -44.07 -14.88
CA SER A 11 41.44 -44.41 -14.15
C SER A 11 40.98 -43.24 -13.23
N LEU A 12 39.78 -43.38 -12.66
CA LEU A 12 39.16 -42.63 -11.54
C LEU A 12 38.41 -41.30 -11.80
N ALA A 13 37.09 -41.47 -11.86
CA ALA A 13 36.05 -40.71 -11.16
C ALA A 13 36.05 -39.16 -11.25
N THR A 14 35.13 -38.70 -12.09
CA THR A 14 34.38 -37.43 -12.02
C THR A 14 34.25 -36.81 -10.62
N LYS A 15 34.80 -35.61 -10.44
CA LYS A 15 34.17 -34.53 -9.68
C LYS A 15 34.31 -33.23 -10.46
N GLN A 16 33.24 -32.86 -11.15
CA GLN A 16 33.03 -31.51 -11.63
C GLN A 16 33.04 -30.55 -10.44
N VAL A 17 33.88 -29.53 -10.57
CA VAL A 17 33.78 -28.27 -9.86
C VAL A 17 32.48 -27.61 -10.31
N LEU A 18 31.58 -27.37 -9.36
CA LEU A 18 30.42 -26.49 -9.48
C LEU A 18 30.56 -25.38 -8.42
N PRO A 19 30.05 -24.18 -8.72
CA PRO A 19 30.23 -22.97 -7.92
C PRO A 19 29.56 -23.11 -6.54
N VAL A 20 30.14 -22.45 -5.54
CA VAL A 20 29.59 -22.40 -4.18
C VAL A 20 28.41 -21.44 -4.20
N ASP A 21 27.21 -22.01 -4.24
CA ASP A 21 25.95 -21.32 -4.02
C ASP A 21 25.94 -20.71 -2.61
N ASN A 22 25.82 -19.38 -2.58
CA ASN A 22 25.62 -18.59 -1.38
C ASN A 22 24.13 -18.61 -1.06
N VAL A 23 23.67 -19.64 -0.36
CA VAL A 23 22.27 -19.76 0.08
C VAL A 23 22.13 -18.98 1.38
N ASN A 24 21.54 -17.78 1.27
CA ASN A 24 20.92 -17.06 2.38
C ASN A 24 19.84 -17.96 2.99
N HIS A 25 20.10 -18.48 4.20
CA HIS A 25 19.06 -19.09 5.02
C HIS A 25 18.44 -18.03 5.92
N THR A 26 17.26 -17.54 5.53
CA THR A 26 16.25 -17.01 6.44
C THR A 26 15.90 -18.10 7.46
N LEU A 27 16.39 -17.96 8.69
CA LEU A 27 16.11 -18.87 9.80
C LEU A 27 14.77 -18.51 10.47
N SER A 28 13.68 -18.87 9.81
CA SER A 28 12.36 -19.02 10.44
C SER A 28 11.55 -20.06 9.67
N SER A 29 12.03 -21.30 9.68
CA SER A 29 11.24 -22.45 9.24
C SER A 29 11.81 -23.74 9.82
N LYS A 30 11.52 -24.01 11.10
CA LYS A 30 11.48 -25.38 11.66
C LYS A 30 10.92 -25.40 13.09
N LEU A 31 9.69 -24.95 13.23
CA LEU A 31 8.79 -25.40 14.30
C LEU A 31 7.45 -25.73 13.66
N GLN A 32 7.45 -26.75 12.80
CA GLN A 32 6.23 -27.42 12.36
C GLN A 32 6.29 -28.87 12.84
N HIS A 33 5.55 -29.17 13.89
CA HIS A 33 5.08 -30.54 14.14
C HIS A 33 3.58 -30.49 14.40
N SER A 34 2.83 -30.87 13.36
CA SER A 34 1.44 -31.31 13.44
C SER A 34 1.37 -32.68 14.15
N PRO A 35 0.24 -33.07 14.76
CA PRO A 35 0.14 -34.24 15.62
C PRO A 35 -0.02 -35.55 14.81
N LEU A 36 0.46 -36.63 15.42
CA LEU A 36 0.34 -38.06 15.08
C LEU A 36 1.54 -38.73 14.38
N GLU A 37 1.86 -39.90 14.97
CA GLU A 37 2.79 -40.98 14.60
C GLU A 37 4.29 -40.78 14.85
N ILE A 38 4.72 -41.11 16.08
CA ILE A 38 6.07 -41.62 16.34
C ILE A 38 5.98 -42.88 17.21
N ALA A 39 6.36 -44.03 16.65
CA ALA A 39 6.78 -45.18 17.42
C ALA A 39 8.30 -45.07 17.69
N PRO A 40 8.80 -45.40 18.91
CA PRO A 40 10.14 -44.98 19.34
C PRO A 40 11.24 -45.98 18.93
N LYS A 41 12.42 -45.46 18.57
CA LYS A 41 13.69 -46.17 18.76
C LYS A 41 14.50 -45.45 19.84
N LEU A 42 14.31 -45.91 21.07
CA LEU A 42 15.08 -45.54 22.25
C LEU A 42 16.53 -46.03 22.12
N ILE A 43 17.47 -45.18 22.59
CA ILE A 43 18.78 -45.62 23.08
C ILE A 43 18.54 -46.25 24.47
N PRO A 44 18.96 -47.50 24.76
CA PRO A 44 18.45 -48.28 25.89
C PRO A 44 18.96 -47.92 27.30
N GLU A 45 19.85 -46.94 27.46
CA GLU A 45 20.61 -46.77 28.72
C GLU A 45 20.01 -45.80 29.76
N LEU A 46 18.86 -45.17 29.50
CA LEU A 46 18.14 -44.36 30.51
C LEU A 46 16.78 -44.94 30.94
N ALA A 47 16.35 -46.07 30.36
CA ALA A 47 14.98 -46.58 30.54
C ALA A 47 14.76 -47.43 31.82
N THR A 48 15.78 -47.68 32.64
CA THR A 48 15.71 -48.71 33.70
C THR A 48 15.47 -48.23 35.12
N GLU A 49 15.43 -46.92 35.43
CA GLU A 49 15.25 -46.49 36.83
C GLU A 49 14.06 -45.58 37.15
N LEU A 50 13.24 -45.15 36.19
CA LEU A 50 12.10 -44.28 36.50
C LEU A 50 10.82 -44.70 35.77
N SER A 51 10.21 -45.78 36.25
CA SER A 51 8.78 -45.99 36.09
C SER A 51 8.09 -45.97 37.46
N PRO A 52 7.48 -44.85 37.84
CA PRO A 52 6.28 -44.86 38.65
C PRO A 52 5.07 -44.33 37.85
N LYS A 53 3.90 -44.93 38.13
CA LYS A 53 2.58 -44.54 37.63
C LYS A 53 2.40 -43.02 37.58
N ILE A 54 1.91 -42.53 36.45
CA ILE A 54 1.45 -41.15 36.27
C ILE A 54 0.22 -40.93 37.17
N THR A 55 0.43 -40.31 38.33
CA THR A 55 -0.63 -39.68 39.14
C THR A 55 -0.65 -38.18 38.84
N SER A 56 -1.75 -37.50 39.14
CA SER A 56 -1.92 -36.04 38.94
C SER A 56 -0.81 -35.20 39.60
N ASP A 57 -0.12 -35.74 40.61
CA ASP A 57 1.05 -35.13 41.26
C ASP A 57 2.34 -35.13 40.41
N PHE A 58 2.36 -35.84 39.28
CA PHE A 58 3.50 -35.88 38.33
C PHE A 58 3.36 -34.82 37.23
N LEU A 59 2.12 -34.37 36.95
CA LEU A 59 1.83 -33.29 35.99
C LEU A 59 2.11 -31.88 36.56
N SER A 60 2.44 -31.77 37.85
CA SER A 60 2.76 -30.51 38.53
C SER A 60 4.25 -30.34 38.86
N GLN A 61 5.16 -31.08 38.20
CA GLN A 61 6.53 -31.25 38.69
C GLN A 61 7.69 -30.75 37.81
N PHE A 62 7.47 -29.77 36.93
CA PHE A 62 8.55 -28.92 36.41
C PHE A 62 8.19 -27.44 36.52
N SER A 63 8.47 -26.86 37.70
CA SER A 63 8.52 -25.40 37.86
C SER A 63 9.61 -24.82 36.96
N ASP A 64 9.52 -23.53 36.65
CA ASP A 64 10.55 -22.79 35.91
C ASP A 64 11.96 -23.04 36.46
N GLU A 65 12.10 -23.25 37.78
CA GLU A 65 13.37 -23.62 38.43
C GLU A 65 13.96 -24.95 37.92
N LYS A 66 13.14 -25.98 37.67
CA LYS A 66 13.66 -27.26 37.17
C LYS A 66 13.98 -27.19 35.67
N VAL A 67 13.23 -26.40 34.90
CA VAL A 67 13.57 -26.11 33.49
C VAL A 67 14.86 -25.31 33.42
N ALA A 68 15.04 -24.32 34.30
CA ALA A 68 16.27 -23.57 34.44
C ALA A 68 17.46 -24.47 34.79
N GLN A 69 17.31 -25.43 35.71
CA GLN A 69 18.37 -26.39 36.05
C GLN A 69 18.77 -27.29 34.88
N LEU A 70 17.80 -27.76 34.09
CA LEU A 70 18.06 -28.58 32.91
C LEU A 70 18.79 -27.76 31.81
N LEU A 71 18.33 -26.53 31.57
CA LEU A 71 18.96 -25.59 30.64
C LEU A 71 20.39 -25.24 31.10
N GLN A 72 20.57 -24.98 32.40
CA GLN A 72 21.87 -24.72 33.03
C GLN A 72 22.83 -25.91 32.83
N GLN A 73 22.33 -27.14 32.93
CA GLN A 73 23.11 -28.36 32.66
C GLN A 73 23.54 -28.44 31.19
N GLN A 74 22.64 -28.17 30.25
CA GLN A 74 22.96 -28.16 28.81
C GLN A 74 24.02 -27.11 28.48
N LEU A 75 23.87 -25.88 29.00
CA LEU A 75 24.82 -24.78 28.78
C LEU A 75 26.17 -25.01 29.48
N SER A 76 26.17 -25.64 30.65
CA SER A 76 27.41 -25.97 31.38
C SER A 76 28.31 -26.97 30.64
N MET A 77 27.74 -27.81 29.77
CA MET A 77 28.51 -28.75 28.94
C MET A 77 29.30 -28.06 27.82
N LEU A 78 28.93 -26.83 27.47
CA LEU A 78 29.61 -26.03 26.44
C LEU A 78 30.93 -25.42 26.95
N ILE A 79 31.21 -25.50 28.26
CA ILE A 79 32.42 -24.94 28.88
C ILE A 79 33.47 -26.05 29.12
N THR A 80 34.66 -25.92 28.54
CA THR A 80 35.73 -26.94 28.59
C THR A 80 36.29 -27.18 30.01
N PRO A 81 36.68 -28.42 30.39
CA PRO A 81 36.98 -28.79 31.79
C PRO A 81 38.19 -28.08 32.43
N ALA A 82 39.16 -27.61 31.65
CA ALA A 82 40.40 -27.00 32.17
C ALA A 82 40.18 -25.72 32.99
N LYS A 83 38.97 -25.14 32.99
CA LYS A 83 38.61 -23.94 33.77
C LYS A 83 37.42 -24.14 34.72
N LYS A 84 36.96 -25.38 34.96
CA LYS A 84 36.08 -25.67 36.12
C LYS A 84 36.78 -25.36 37.45
N ALA A 85 38.12 -25.35 37.48
CA ALA A 85 38.93 -25.20 38.68
C ALA A 85 39.04 -23.75 39.23
N ASN A 86 38.64 -22.72 38.46
CA ASN A 86 38.69 -21.31 38.91
C ASN A 86 37.29 -20.67 39.04
N ILE A 87 36.26 -21.51 39.17
CA ILE A 87 34.90 -21.07 39.42
C ILE A 87 34.71 -21.13 40.94
N SER A 88 34.62 -19.95 41.56
CA SER A 88 34.19 -19.80 42.95
C SER A 88 32.83 -20.47 43.16
N SER A 89 32.41 -20.65 44.42
CA SER A 89 31.15 -21.27 44.86
C SER A 89 29.87 -20.51 44.44
N TYR A 90 29.87 -19.82 43.30
CA TYR A 90 28.78 -19.03 42.76
C TYR A 90 27.93 -19.88 41.80
N HIS A 91 26.62 -19.96 42.06
CA HIS A 91 25.66 -20.64 41.19
C HIS A 91 25.28 -19.70 40.04
N TYR A 92 25.81 -19.96 38.84
CA TYR A 92 25.47 -19.17 37.65
C TYR A 92 24.07 -19.48 37.10
N SER A 93 23.32 -18.47 36.66
CA SER A 93 22.08 -18.69 35.91
C SER A 93 22.36 -19.30 34.52
N ALA A 94 21.31 -19.79 33.84
CA ALA A 94 21.42 -20.26 32.46
C ALA A 94 21.91 -19.15 31.52
N GLU A 95 21.38 -17.95 31.67
CA GLU A 95 21.76 -16.78 30.89
C GLU A 95 23.24 -16.39 31.12
N GLU A 96 23.70 -16.41 32.36
CA GLU A 96 25.11 -16.13 32.70
C GLU A 96 26.07 -17.17 32.12
N LEU A 97 25.67 -18.44 32.08
CA LEU A 97 26.48 -19.51 31.46
C LEU A 97 26.56 -19.37 29.95
N ALA A 98 25.46 -18.97 29.29
CA ALA A 98 25.44 -18.72 27.84
C ALA A 98 26.40 -17.56 27.48
N ILE A 99 26.31 -16.44 28.18
CA ILE A 99 27.20 -15.28 27.99
C ILE A 99 28.66 -15.67 28.26
N ARG A 100 28.92 -16.42 29.33
CA ARG A 100 30.27 -16.85 29.70
C ARG A 100 30.87 -17.84 28.71
N THR A 101 30.06 -18.65 28.04
CA THR A 101 30.50 -19.55 26.95
C THR A 101 31.07 -18.74 25.79
N VAL A 102 30.36 -17.70 25.35
CA VAL A 102 30.83 -16.79 24.30
C VAL A 102 32.11 -16.07 24.72
N ILE A 103 32.13 -15.46 25.92
CA ILE A 103 33.30 -14.71 26.42
C ILE A 103 34.53 -15.61 26.53
N THR A 104 34.36 -16.83 27.05
CA THR A 104 35.48 -17.77 27.22
C THR A 104 36.04 -18.23 25.88
N SER A 105 35.17 -18.52 24.91
CA SER A 105 35.55 -18.89 23.55
C SER A 105 36.33 -17.77 22.85
N GLN A 106 35.88 -16.52 23.00
CA GLN A 106 36.56 -15.34 22.46
C GLN A 106 37.93 -15.11 23.11
N GLN A 107 38.01 -15.17 24.45
CA GLN A 107 39.28 -15.04 25.18
C GLN A 107 40.28 -16.12 24.79
N GLU A 108 39.84 -17.34 24.51
CA GLU A 108 40.72 -18.40 24.01
C GLU A 108 41.28 -18.12 22.63
N GLY A 109 40.47 -17.57 21.72
CA GLY A 109 40.94 -17.15 20.40
C GLY A 109 41.97 -16.03 20.51
N LEU A 110 41.72 -15.04 21.38
CA LEU A 110 42.65 -13.94 21.65
C LEU A 110 43.97 -14.44 22.26
N LEU A 111 43.92 -15.35 23.23
CA LEU A 111 45.13 -15.96 23.83
C LEU A 111 45.93 -16.81 22.84
N LYS A 112 45.31 -17.26 21.75
CA LYS A 112 45.95 -18.00 20.65
C LYS A 112 46.42 -17.09 19.52
N ASN A 113 46.35 -15.76 19.68
CA ASN A 113 46.62 -14.77 18.62
C ASN A 113 45.83 -15.04 17.34
N GLU A 114 44.58 -15.52 17.46
CA GLU A 114 43.72 -15.72 16.30
C GLU A 114 43.23 -14.37 15.75
N HIS A 115 43.23 -14.22 14.43
CA HIS A 115 42.77 -13.02 13.74
C HIS A 115 41.23 -12.98 13.62
N SER A 116 40.67 -11.82 13.27
CA SER A 116 39.24 -11.50 13.21
C SER A 116 38.37 -12.63 12.68
N ASP A 117 38.72 -13.22 11.53
CA ASP A 117 37.89 -14.22 10.86
C ASP A 117 37.72 -15.50 11.69
N LYS A 118 38.76 -15.88 12.44
CA LYS A 118 38.71 -17.04 13.35
C LYS A 118 37.95 -16.73 14.64
N LEU A 119 38.05 -15.49 15.13
CA LEU A 119 37.25 -15.03 16.27
C LEU A 119 35.75 -14.97 15.91
N ILE A 120 35.42 -14.59 14.68
CA ILE A 120 34.04 -14.61 14.14
C ILE A 120 33.53 -16.04 14.04
N GLN A 121 34.33 -16.97 13.49
CA GLN A 121 33.96 -18.39 13.47
C GLN A 121 33.70 -18.94 14.87
N ARG A 122 34.45 -18.50 15.88
CA ARG A 122 34.22 -18.85 17.29
C ARG A 122 32.94 -18.25 17.85
N LEU A 123 32.60 -17.01 17.50
CA LEU A 123 31.35 -16.37 17.91
C LEU A 123 30.15 -17.12 17.35
N ASN A 124 30.13 -17.31 16.02
CA ASN A 124 29.05 -18.01 15.32
C ASN A 124 28.87 -19.43 15.87
N LYS A 125 29.98 -20.14 16.09
CA LYS A 125 29.94 -21.47 16.71
C LYS A 125 29.34 -21.43 18.12
N SER A 126 29.70 -20.44 18.94
CA SER A 126 29.19 -20.31 20.31
C SER A 126 27.69 -20.00 20.32
N VAL A 127 27.20 -19.16 19.39
CA VAL A 127 25.77 -18.88 19.23
C VAL A 127 25.01 -20.12 18.79
N THR A 128 25.50 -20.86 17.79
CA THR A 128 24.91 -22.13 17.35
C THR A 128 24.88 -23.16 18.48
N ASP A 129 25.95 -23.28 19.25
CA ASP A 129 26.04 -24.23 20.36
C ASP A 129 25.05 -23.86 21.49
N ILE A 130 24.82 -22.56 21.76
CA ILE A 130 23.83 -22.07 22.73
C ILE A 130 22.40 -22.35 22.23
N GLN A 131 22.09 -22.05 20.97
CA GLN A 131 20.78 -22.38 20.38
C GLN A 131 20.50 -23.88 20.43
N GLY A 132 21.53 -24.70 20.18
CA GLY A 132 21.46 -26.15 20.36
C GLY A 132 21.11 -26.57 21.79
N ALA A 133 21.60 -25.86 22.82
CA ALA A 133 21.26 -26.14 24.21
C ALA A 133 19.78 -25.83 24.54
N TYR A 134 19.21 -24.75 23.98
CA TYR A 134 17.79 -24.44 24.11
C TYR A 134 16.90 -25.48 23.39
N ALA A 135 17.25 -25.82 22.14
CA ALA A 135 16.55 -26.84 21.37
C ALA A 135 16.58 -28.21 22.06
N ASN A 136 17.75 -28.65 22.54
CA ASN A 136 17.89 -29.92 23.28
C ASN A 136 17.08 -29.92 24.58
N THR A 137 17.00 -28.78 25.28
CA THR A 137 16.19 -28.66 26.51
C THR A 137 14.71 -28.78 26.17
N SER A 138 14.26 -28.12 25.09
CA SER A 138 12.89 -28.24 24.57
C SER A 138 12.55 -29.68 24.19
N ASP A 139 13.44 -30.36 23.45
CA ASP A 139 13.26 -31.75 23.03
C ASP A 139 13.21 -32.73 24.20
N ILE A 140 14.03 -32.53 25.24
CA ILE A 140 13.97 -33.34 26.46
C ILE A 140 12.62 -33.15 27.15
N LEU A 141 12.15 -31.90 27.32
CA LEU A 141 10.86 -31.62 27.94
C LEU A 141 9.70 -32.18 27.11
N PHE A 142 9.77 -32.07 25.78
CA PHE A 142 8.77 -32.62 24.87
C PHE A 142 8.69 -34.15 24.98
N ASN A 143 9.83 -34.84 24.94
CA ASN A 143 9.90 -36.29 25.04
C ASN A 143 9.48 -36.83 26.43
N LEU A 144 9.59 -36.00 27.47
CA LEU A 144 9.08 -36.31 28.81
C LEU A 144 7.58 -36.01 28.97
N GLY A 145 6.93 -35.41 27.96
CA GLY A 145 5.54 -34.96 28.02
C GLY A 145 5.34 -33.77 28.96
N GLN A 146 6.38 -32.96 29.16
CA GLN A 146 6.44 -31.85 30.13
C GLN A 146 6.69 -30.48 29.46
N LEU A 147 6.67 -30.40 28.13
CA LEU A 147 6.75 -29.15 27.39
C LEU A 147 5.36 -28.50 27.30
N GLY A 148 4.92 -27.87 28.40
CA GLY A 148 3.69 -27.08 28.45
C GLY A 148 3.92 -25.63 28.05
N HIS A 149 2.84 -24.84 27.96
CA HIS A 149 2.90 -23.43 27.58
C HIS A 149 3.85 -22.61 28.47
N GLN A 150 3.85 -22.84 29.78
CA GLN A 150 4.73 -22.12 30.71
C GLN A 150 6.22 -22.40 30.43
N GLN A 151 6.57 -23.67 30.17
CA GLN A 151 7.95 -24.07 29.88
C GLN A 151 8.42 -23.57 28.51
N THR A 152 7.54 -23.55 27.51
CA THR A 152 7.80 -22.95 26.20
C THR A 152 8.05 -21.45 26.32
N SER A 153 7.18 -20.73 27.06
CA SER A 153 7.34 -19.29 27.31
C SER A 153 8.62 -18.97 28.10
N PHE A 154 8.96 -19.79 29.09
CA PHE A 154 10.18 -19.63 29.88
C PHE A 154 11.43 -19.79 29.01
N LEU A 155 11.50 -20.86 28.19
CA LEU A 155 12.63 -21.10 27.29
C LEU A 155 12.78 -20.00 26.24
N ALA A 156 11.68 -19.57 25.63
CA ALA A 156 11.69 -18.48 24.65
C ALA A 156 12.14 -17.15 25.27
N SER A 157 11.64 -16.81 26.46
CA SER A 157 12.01 -15.59 27.19
C SER A 157 13.48 -15.61 27.63
N SER A 158 13.99 -16.76 28.08
CA SER A 158 15.40 -16.92 28.45
C SER A 158 16.33 -16.84 27.24
N GLN A 159 15.96 -17.49 26.12
CA GLN A 159 16.70 -17.38 24.86
C GLN A 159 16.76 -15.93 24.36
N GLN A 160 15.64 -15.21 24.39
CA GLN A 160 15.58 -13.81 23.98
C GLN A 160 16.45 -12.90 24.87
N ARG A 161 16.51 -13.15 26.19
CA ARG A 161 17.43 -12.42 27.09
C ARG A 161 18.89 -12.66 26.74
N VAL A 162 19.26 -13.89 26.38
CA VAL A 162 20.61 -14.24 25.95
C VAL A 162 20.94 -13.60 24.60
N GLU A 163 20.05 -13.65 23.63
CA GLU A 163 20.24 -13.02 22.31
C GLU A 163 20.43 -11.49 22.45
N ARG A 164 19.61 -10.82 23.27
CA ARG A 164 19.80 -9.39 23.60
C ARG A 164 21.15 -9.10 24.25
N ALA A 165 21.61 -9.96 25.14
CA ALA A 165 22.89 -9.79 25.83
C ALA A 165 24.11 -10.11 24.93
N LEU A 166 23.92 -10.93 23.90
CA LEU A 166 24.95 -11.27 22.90
C LEU A 166 24.97 -10.32 21.71
N ASN A 167 23.88 -9.58 21.48
CA ASN A 167 23.73 -8.61 20.39
C ASN A 167 24.93 -7.64 20.29
N PRO A 168 25.48 -7.09 21.39
CA PRO A 168 26.65 -6.20 21.31
C PRO A 168 27.92 -6.84 20.70
N TYR A 169 28.04 -8.18 20.75
CA TYR A 169 29.15 -8.92 20.12
C TYR A 169 28.91 -9.19 18.62
N MET A 170 27.64 -9.23 18.19
CA MET A 170 27.27 -9.37 16.78
C MET A 170 27.24 -8.03 16.06
N GLU A 171 26.82 -6.98 16.76
CA GLU A 171 26.80 -5.58 16.33
C GLU A 171 28.21 -5.10 15.97
N SER A 172 29.25 -5.57 16.67
CA SER A 172 30.65 -5.25 16.35
C SER A 172 31.13 -5.74 14.99
N ILE A 173 30.37 -6.62 14.33
CA ILE A 173 30.69 -7.20 13.02
C ILE A 173 29.97 -6.43 11.89
N ASN A 174 28.83 -5.79 12.18
CA ASN A 174 28.22 -4.80 11.28
C ASN A 174 29.00 -3.47 11.29
N ARG A 175 29.67 -3.16 12.41
CA ARG A 175 30.53 -1.97 12.60
C ARG A 175 31.55 -1.71 11.50
N SER A 176 32.17 -2.72 10.89
CA SER A 176 33.29 -2.48 9.96
C SER A 176 32.88 -2.05 8.55
N LYS A 177 31.59 -1.94 8.27
CA LYS A 177 31.06 -1.56 6.95
C LYS A 177 30.31 -0.22 6.93
N HIS A 178 30.00 0.35 8.10
CA HIS A 178 28.97 1.40 8.24
C HIS A 178 29.34 2.45 9.31
N GLU A 179 30.61 2.86 9.38
CA GLU A 179 31.13 3.84 10.37
C GLU A 179 30.56 5.28 10.22
N ASP A 180 29.71 5.55 9.23
CA ASP A 180 29.12 6.88 8.99
C ASP A 180 27.64 6.90 9.43
N ASP A 181 27.34 7.62 10.51
CA ASP A 181 26.04 8.05 11.06
C ASP A 181 24.73 7.66 10.30
N ASP A 182 24.23 6.42 10.47
CA ASP A 182 22.93 5.98 9.94
C ASP A 182 21.88 5.92 11.08
N ASN A 183 20.79 6.70 10.98
CA ASN A 183 19.61 6.62 11.86
C ASN A 183 18.42 6.01 11.11
N TYR A 184 17.92 4.87 11.58
CA TYR A 184 16.69 4.23 11.14
C TYR A 184 15.62 4.35 12.21
N ARG A 185 14.39 4.67 11.83
CA ARG A 185 13.23 4.72 12.72
C ARG A 185 12.05 4.02 12.08
N PHE A 186 11.33 3.27 12.89
CA PHE A 186 10.02 2.69 12.59
C PHE A 186 9.08 2.98 13.75
N GLN A 187 7.87 3.41 13.43
CA GLN A 187 6.79 3.57 14.40
C GLN A 187 5.51 2.99 13.82
N LEU A 188 4.77 2.28 14.67
CA LEU A 188 3.44 1.79 14.39
C LEU A 188 2.54 2.09 15.59
N SER A 189 1.41 2.72 15.33
CA SER A 189 0.31 2.90 16.28
C SER A 189 -0.89 2.15 15.72
N VAL A 190 -1.55 1.30 16.51
CA VAL A 190 -2.79 0.61 16.12
C VAL A 190 -3.86 0.93 17.14
N LYS A 191 -5.05 1.28 16.67
CA LYS A 191 -6.18 1.64 17.54
C LYS A 191 -7.30 0.62 17.45
N THR A 192 -7.67 0.00 18.57
CA THR A 192 -8.82 -0.91 18.64
C THR A 192 -10.14 -0.13 18.55
N LYS A 193 -11.24 -0.84 18.27
CA LYS A 193 -12.59 -0.24 18.35
C LYS A 193 -12.95 0.23 19.75
N GLU A 194 -12.48 -0.48 20.77
CA GLU A 194 -12.76 -0.15 22.16
C GLU A 194 -11.97 1.08 22.62
N GLY A 195 -11.00 1.51 21.82
CA GLY A 195 -10.24 2.75 22.00
C GLY A 195 -8.84 2.52 22.57
N ASP A 196 -8.42 1.27 22.75
CA ASP A 196 -7.07 0.91 23.19
C ASP A 196 -6.06 1.22 22.08
N ILE A 197 -4.86 1.64 22.48
CA ILE A 197 -3.80 2.03 21.57
C ILE A 197 -2.58 1.15 21.80
N ILE A 198 -2.08 0.54 20.72
CA ILE A 198 -0.86 -0.25 20.70
C ILE A 198 0.21 0.56 19.98
N ASN A 199 1.28 0.90 20.69
CA ASN A 199 2.42 1.62 20.13
C ASN A 199 3.65 0.71 20.05
N ILE A 200 4.19 0.56 18.85
CA ILE A 200 5.46 -0.11 18.58
C ILE A 200 6.42 0.94 18.03
N THR A 201 7.58 1.08 18.66
CA THR A 201 8.64 1.98 18.14
C THR A 201 9.95 1.24 18.11
N PHE A 202 10.63 1.36 16.98
CA PHE A 202 11.97 0.87 16.75
C PHE A 202 12.84 2.05 16.33
N ASN A 203 13.99 2.20 16.99
CA ASN A 203 15.03 3.11 16.52
C ASN A 203 16.36 2.39 16.52
N SER A 204 17.15 2.61 15.47
CA SER A 204 18.53 2.18 15.37
C SER A 204 19.35 3.37 14.90
N SER A 205 20.18 3.93 15.77
CA SER A 205 21.23 4.88 15.40
C SER A 205 22.60 4.23 15.53
N GLN A 206 23.46 4.45 14.55
CA GLN A 206 24.88 4.14 14.63
C GLN A 206 25.63 5.43 14.36
N GLY A 207 26.72 5.73 15.09
CA GLY A 207 27.43 6.98 14.84
C GLY A 207 28.54 7.36 15.83
N TYR A 208 29.22 8.47 15.55
CA TYR A 208 30.28 9.03 16.42
C TYR A 208 29.95 10.47 16.85
N ASP A 209 29.59 10.65 18.11
CA ASP A 209 29.39 11.97 18.70
C ASP A 209 30.76 12.65 18.90
N GLU A 210 31.14 13.54 17.98
CA GLU A 210 32.38 14.32 18.03
C GLU A 210 32.48 15.19 19.29
N SER A 211 31.35 15.66 19.83
CA SER A 211 31.29 16.56 20.98
C SER A 211 31.49 15.83 22.31
N ALA A 212 31.02 14.58 22.41
CA ALA A 212 31.22 13.71 23.57
C ALA A 212 32.42 12.77 23.44
N GLY A 213 33.01 12.64 22.24
CA GLY A 213 34.10 11.71 21.94
C GLY A 213 33.70 10.25 22.12
N LYS A 214 32.45 9.90 21.78
CA LYS A 214 31.87 8.57 22.02
C LYS A 214 31.09 8.09 20.81
N THR A 215 31.15 6.77 20.57
CA THR A 215 30.23 6.08 19.67
C THR A 215 28.81 6.15 20.23
N ALA A 216 27.87 6.70 19.46
CA ALA A 216 26.44 6.80 19.76
C ALA A 216 25.69 5.64 19.10
N ASP A 217 25.95 4.43 19.57
CA ASP A 217 25.23 3.22 19.16
C ASP A 217 23.94 3.13 20.02
N ASN A 218 22.75 3.29 19.42
CA ASN A 218 21.47 3.16 20.12
C ASN A 218 20.53 2.27 19.32
N PHE A 219 20.26 1.09 19.84
CA PHE A 219 19.19 0.21 19.39
C PHE A 219 18.08 0.17 20.44
N SER A 220 16.87 0.55 20.05
CA SER A 220 15.71 0.58 20.92
C SER A 220 14.50 -0.05 20.23
N LEU A 221 13.80 -0.93 20.94
CA LEU A 221 12.49 -1.45 20.56
C LEU A 221 11.59 -1.30 21.79
N SER A 222 10.50 -0.55 21.65
CA SER A 222 9.46 -0.40 22.67
C SER A 222 8.13 -0.91 22.14
N TYR A 223 7.37 -1.53 23.05
CA TYR A 223 6.02 -2.00 22.84
C TYR A 223 5.19 -1.55 24.04
N GLU A 224 4.15 -0.77 23.78
CA GLU A 224 3.25 -0.23 24.79
C GLU A 224 1.81 -0.50 24.38
N VAL A 225 1.00 -0.93 25.35
CA VAL A 225 -0.43 -1.18 25.16
C VAL A 225 -1.17 -0.37 26.22
N GLU A 226 -1.99 0.56 25.77
CA GLU A 226 -2.89 1.34 26.60
C GLU A 226 -4.26 0.66 26.64
N GLY A 227 -4.41 -0.41 27.44
CA GLY A 227 -5.64 -1.21 27.50
C GLY A 227 -5.40 -2.70 27.74
N ASP A 228 -6.49 -3.48 27.75
CA ASP A 228 -6.44 -4.95 27.74
C ASP A 228 -6.91 -5.44 26.37
N LEU A 229 -6.09 -6.22 25.65
CA LEU A 229 -6.47 -6.74 24.32
C LEU A 229 -7.16 -8.09 24.44
N SER A 230 -8.28 -8.24 23.73
CA SER A 230 -8.96 -9.51 23.53
C SER A 230 -8.19 -10.43 22.55
N GLU A 231 -8.54 -11.73 22.55
CA GLU A 231 -7.96 -12.70 21.59
C GLU A 231 -8.25 -12.31 20.13
N ALA A 232 -9.43 -11.73 19.87
CA ALA A 232 -9.84 -11.28 18.54
C ALA A 232 -9.05 -10.04 18.10
N GLU A 233 -8.80 -9.08 18.99
CA GLU A 233 -7.96 -7.91 18.71
C GLU A 233 -6.50 -8.30 18.51
N HIS A 234 -5.99 -9.28 19.27
CA HIS A 234 -4.65 -9.83 19.05
C HIS A 234 -4.49 -10.47 17.66
N GLN A 235 -5.49 -11.21 17.21
CA GLN A 235 -5.48 -11.80 15.87
C GLN A 235 -5.51 -10.70 14.80
N ALA A 236 -6.40 -9.71 14.94
CA ALA A 236 -6.49 -8.59 14.01
C ALA A 236 -5.19 -7.76 13.96
N LEU A 237 -4.55 -7.53 15.11
CA LEU A 237 -3.26 -6.86 15.20
C LEU A 237 -2.16 -7.64 14.47
N THR A 238 -2.18 -8.97 14.54
CA THR A 238 -1.19 -9.82 13.86
C THR A 238 -1.26 -9.66 12.35
N GLU A 239 -2.46 -9.51 11.79
CA GLU A 239 -2.66 -9.28 10.35
C GLU A 239 -2.12 -7.91 9.92
N VAL A 240 -2.35 -6.85 10.70
CA VAL A 240 -1.76 -5.51 10.45
C VAL A 240 -0.24 -5.55 10.53
N LEU A 241 0.31 -6.23 11.55
CA LEU A 241 1.76 -6.36 11.72
C LEU A 241 2.43 -7.11 10.56
N ALA A 242 1.76 -8.12 9.99
CA ALA A 242 2.28 -8.84 8.84
C ALA A 242 2.38 -7.93 7.61
N GLY A 243 1.30 -7.19 7.29
CA GLY A 243 1.28 -6.24 6.17
C GLY A 243 2.30 -5.10 6.33
N VAL A 244 2.35 -4.49 7.52
CA VAL A 244 3.34 -3.43 7.83
C VAL A 244 4.77 -3.98 7.83
N GLY A 245 4.97 -5.24 8.22
CA GLY A 245 6.26 -5.93 8.15
C GLY A 245 6.76 -6.06 6.71
N GLU A 246 5.90 -6.45 5.77
CA GLU A 246 6.24 -6.49 4.33
C GLU A 246 6.58 -5.09 3.79
N MET A 247 5.85 -4.06 4.20
CA MET A 247 6.17 -2.67 3.85
C MET A 247 7.55 -2.23 4.39
N ALA A 248 7.85 -2.59 5.63
CA ALA A 248 9.13 -2.27 6.27
C ALA A 248 10.29 -2.98 5.56
N ASP A 249 10.12 -4.25 5.20
CA ASP A 249 11.13 -5.04 4.46
C ASP A 249 11.48 -4.39 3.12
N GLU A 250 10.48 -3.87 2.39
CA GLU A 250 10.71 -3.16 1.13
C GLU A 250 11.30 -1.75 1.35
N PHE A 251 10.84 -1.00 2.35
CA PHE A 251 11.37 0.34 2.65
C PHE A 251 12.85 0.31 3.08
N PHE A 252 13.24 -0.65 3.93
CA PHE A 252 14.61 -0.80 4.43
C PHE A 252 15.50 -1.66 3.51
N LYS A 253 15.01 -2.09 2.35
CA LYS A 253 15.74 -2.93 1.40
C LYS A 253 16.97 -2.21 0.84
N VAL A 254 18.14 -2.79 1.09
CA VAL A 254 19.43 -2.22 0.68
C VAL A 254 19.77 -2.64 -0.74
N SER A 255 19.99 -1.68 -1.66
CA SER A 255 20.68 -2.01 -2.91
C SER A 255 22.19 -1.95 -2.72
N GLN A 256 22.88 -3.05 -3.07
CA GLN A 256 24.33 -3.07 -3.14
C GLN A 256 24.77 -2.56 -4.52
N TYR A 257 24.85 -1.25 -4.71
CA TYR A 257 25.66 -0.69 -5.79
C TYR A 257 27.04 -0.31 -5.25
N ALA A 258 28.08 -0.76 -5.96
CA ALA A 258 29.46 -0.78 -5.50
C ALA A 258 30.08 0.59 -5.11
N ASN A 259 29.37 1.71 -5.22
CA ASN A 259 29.87 3.07 -4.92
C ASN A 259 28.78 4.08 -4.50
N SER A 260 27.57 3.67 -4.07
CA SER A 260 26.55 4.61 -3.56
C SER A 260 26.20 4.31 -2.10
N ARG A 261 26.26 5.33 -1.23
CA ARG A 261 25.68 5.28 0.13
C ARG A 261 24.17 5.01 0.04
N TYR A 262 23.61 4.45 1.11
CA TYR A 262 22.22 3.99 1.26
C TYR A 262 21.19 4.92 0.60
N VAL A 263 20.61 4.47 -0.51
CA VAL A 263 19.37 5.06 -1.06
C VAL A 263 18.33 3.96 -0.95
N PRO A 264 17.16 4.17 -0.31
CA PRO A 264 16.03 3.25 -0.41
C PRO A 264 15.75 3.01 -1.89
N VAL A 265 15.96 1.78 -2.33
CA VAL A 265 15.83 1.46 -3.74
C VAL A 265 14.46 0.89 -3.94
N ASN A 266 13.61 1.72 -4.55
CA ASN A 266 12.36 1.31 -5.16
C ASN A 266 11.23 1.10 -4.14
N GLN A 267 10.35 2.10 -3.97
CA GLN A 267 9.04 1.89 -3.32
C GLN A 267 8.05 1.13 -4.22
N GLY A 268 8.43 0.84 -5.48
CA GLY A 268 7.55 0.20 -6.46
C GLY A 268 7.15 -1.25 -6.16
N ASP A 269 7.83 -1.92 -5.22
CA ASP A 269 7.47 -3.27 -4.78
C ASP A 269 6.64 -3.24 -3.46
N MET A 270 6.40 -2.05 -2.89
CA MET A 270 5.55 -1.88 -1.72
C MET A 270 4.10 -2.20 -2.10
N ASN A 271 3.39 -2.87 -1.18
CA ASN A 271 2.03 -3.32 -1.39
C ASN A 271 1.14 -2.96 -0.19
N LEU A 272 -0.11 -2.59 -0.48
CA LEU A 272 -1.14 -2.26 0.51
C LEU A 272 -2.34 -3.22 0.44
N ASP A 273 -2.18 -4.39 -0.20
CA ASP A 273 -3.23 -5.42 -0.35
C ASP A 273 -3.83 -5.87 1.00
N PHE A 274 -3.06 -5.81 2.09
CA PHE A 274 -3.56 -6.17 3.43
C PHE A 274 -4.71 -5.26 3.91
N LEU A 275 -4.89 -4.06 3.32
CA LEU A 275 -6.04 -3.19 3.60
C LEU A 275 -7.37 -3.83 3.18
N ALA A 276 -7.38 -4.68 2.15
CA ALA A 276 -8.59 -5.37 1.70
C ALA A 276 -9.18 -6.27 2.80
N ASP A 277 -8.30 -6.88 3.59
CA ASP A 277 -8.64 -7.81 4.66
C ASP A 277 -8.65 -7.17 6.05
N PHE A 278 -8.40 -5.86 6.16
CA PHE A 278 -8.33 -5.14 7.44
C PHE A 278 -9.53 -5.43 8.36
N ASN A 279 -9.29 -5.93 9.57
CA ASN A 279 -10.38 -6.35 10.45
C ASN A 279 -11.07 -5.17 11.14
N HIS A 280 -11.96 -4.51 10.41
CA HIS A 280 -12.78 -3.42 10.94
C HIS A 280 -13.80 -3.86 11.98
N GLN A 281 -13.89 -5.13 12.39
CA GLN A 281 -14.76 -5.51 13.52
C GLN A 281 -14.04 -5.32 14.86
N GLN A 282 -12.71 -5.34 14.85
CA GLN A 282 -11.86 -5.24 16.05
C GLN A 282 -11.03 -3.95 16.08
N LEU A 283 -10.61 -3.44 14.91
CA LEU A 283 -9.72 -2.29 14.80
C LEU A 283 -10.41 -1.09 14.15
N SER A 284 -10.00 0.10 14.56
CA SER A 284 -10.48 1.39 14.02
C SER A 284 -9.47 2.08 13.10
N GLY A 285 -8.20 1.65 13.11
CA GLY A 285 -7.16 2.24 12.26
C GLY A 285 -5.75 1.95 12.75
N PHE A 286 -4.76 2.42 11.98
CA PHE A 286 -3.36 2.37 12.32
C PHE A 286 -2.56 3.50 11.64
N ASP A 287 -1.44 3.87 12.25
CA ASP A 287 -0.48 4.84 11.72
C ASP A 287 0.91 4.20 11.67
N VAL A 288 1.61 4.35 10.56
CA VAL A 288 2.98 3.86 10.33
C VAL A 288 3.86 5.04 9.96
N SER A 289 5.08 5.07 10.49
CA SER A 289 6.13 5.98 10.07
C SER A 289 7.45 5.23 9.94
N PHE A 290 8.13 5.41 8.81
CA PHE A 290 9.48 4.94 8.56
C PHE A 290 10.40 6.12 8.25
N SER A 291 11.63 6.10 8.76
CA SER A 291 12.63 7.07 8.33
C SER A 291 14.05 6.52 8.28
N THR A 292 14.86 7.07 7.38
CA THR A 292 16.31 6.84 7.27
C THR A 292 17.04 8.18 7.09
N THR A 293 18.13 8.43 7.80
CA THR A 293 18.99 9.60 7.54
C THR A 293 20.22 9.20 6.72
N GLN A 294 20.54 9.93 5.66
CA GLN A 294 21.78 9.76 4.89
C GLN A 294 22.73 10.92 5.19
N ASN A 295 23.94 10.65 5.70
CA ASN A 295 24.95 11.70 5.91
C ASN A 295 25.91 11.75 4.71
N ASP A 296 25.87 12.83 3.94
CA ASP A 296 27.06 13.36 3.24
C ASP A 296 26.97 14.89 3.16
N VAL A 297 28.12 15.55 3.31
CA VAL A 297 28.30 17.00 3.58
C VAL A 297 27.79 17.94 2.46
N LEU A 298 27.08 17.41 1.43
CA LEU A 298 26.66 18.16 0.25
C LEU A 298 25.22 17.93 -0.23
N ASP A 299 24.42 17.02 0.36
CA ASP A 299 22.98 16.89 0.04
C ASP A 299 22.24 16.15 1.17
N THR A 300 21.51 16.89 2.01
CA THR A 300 20.72 16.36 3.13
C THR A 300 19.35 15.91 2.62
N GLY A 301 19.16 14.61 2.40
CA GLY A 301 17.83 14.04 2.17
C GLY A 301 17.54 12.97 3.22
N GLU A 302 16.72 13.29 4.21
CA GLU A 302 16.05 12.24 4.99
C GLU A 302 15.09 11.51 4.04
N ASN A 303 15.02 10.18 4.13
CA ASN A 303 13.92 9.44 3.50
C ASN A 303 12.88 9.18 4.56
N THR A 304 11.64 9.57 4.31
CA THR A 304 10.52 9.38 5.23
C THR A 304 9.36 8.74 4.48
N LEU A 305 8.57 7.95 5.20
CA LEU A 305 7.31 7.40 4.72
C LEU A 305 6.34 7.33 5.88
N ASP A 306 5.23 8.04 5.76
CA ASP A 306 4.13 8.03 6.71
C ASP A 306 2.88 7.46 6.03
N LEU A 307 2.20 6.54 6.70
CA LEU A 307 0.94 5.95 6.25
C LEU A 307 -0.06 5.95 7.41
N SER A 308 -1.22 6.53 7.22
CA SER A 308 -2.33 6.49 8.19
C SER A 308 -3.55 5.88 7.53
N TYR A 309 -4.16 4.88 8.16
CA TYR A 309 -5.42 4.29 7.76
C TYR A 309 -6.40 4.35 8.92
N SER A 310 -7.63 4.80 8.67
CA SER A 310 -8.65 4.92 9.70
C SER A 310 -10.05 4.59 9.17
N ILE A 311 -10.93 4.17 10.07
CA ILE A 311 -12.34 3.89 9.80
C ILE A 311 -13.18 4.71 10.78
N ASP A 312 -14.04 5.56 10.22
CA ASP A 312 -15.05 6.31 10.96
C ASP A 312 -16.43 5.68 10.74
N GLU A 313 -16.90 4.93 11.73
CA GLU A 313 -18.22 4.31 11.70
C GLU A 313 -19.37 5.32 11.69
N ALA A 314 -19.18 6.50 12.29
CA ALA A 314 -20.26 7.47 12.39
C ALA A 314 -20.61 8.06 11.01
N SER A 315 -19.61 8.24 10.16
CA SER A 315 -19.77 8.69 8.78
C SER A 315 -19.79 7.56 7.75
N ASN A 316 -19.58 6.30 8.19
CA ASN A 316 -19.39 5.13 7.32
C ASN A 316 -18.26 5.35 6.29
N GLN A 317 -17.14 5.92 6.72
CA GLN A 317 -15.99 6.23 5.87
C GLN A 317 -14.75 5.46 6.33
N GLN A 318 -13.89 5.15 5.38
CA GLN A 318 -12.51 4.72 5.59
C GLN A 318 -11.61 5.72 4.88
N ALA A 319 -10.50 6.08 5.51
CA ALA A 319 -9.56 7.07 5.02
C ALA A 319 -8.14 6.51 5.04
N LEU A 320 -7.37 6.80 4.00
CA LEU A 320 -5.95 6.48 3.89
C LEU A 320 -5.20 7.75 3.50
N VAL A 321 -4.11 8.05 4.20
CA VAL A 321 -3.17 9.12 3.86
C VAL A 321 -1.78 8.50 3.78
N PHE A 322 -1.09 8.73 2.67
CA PHE A 322 0.26 8.28 2.44
C PHE A 322 1.13 9.46 2.05
N LYS A 323 2.26 9.61 2.72
CA LYS A 323 3.27 10.60 2.36
C LYS A 323 4.64 9.95 2.34
N SER A 324 5.42 10.22 1.31
CA SER A 324 6.80 9.76 1.21
C SER A 324 7.69 10.84 0.63
N GLU A 325 8.80 11.11 1.31
CA GLU A 325 9.87 11.98 0.84
C GLU A 325 11.13 11.13 0.62
N SER A 326 11.72 11.19 -0.58
CA SER A 326 12.96 10.49 -0.89
C SER A 326 13.89 11.35 -1.73
N GLY A 327 14.85 11.97 -1.04
CA GLY A 327 15.75 12.97 -1.61
C GLY A 327 14.96 14.16 -2.16
N GLN A 328 14.94 14.29 -3.48
CA GLN A 328 14.25 15.37 -4.20
C GLN A 328 12.81 15.02 -4.60
N ASN A 329 12.32 13.82 -4.33
CA ASN A 329 10.98 13.41 -4.76
C ASN A 329 10.04 13.36 -3.56
N GLU A 330 8.83 13.88 -3.75
CA GLU A 330 7.72 13.80 -2.82
C GLU A 330 6.55 13.09 -3.50
N ILE A 331 6.02 12.06 -2.85
CA ILE A 331 4.78 11.37 -3.20
C ILE A 331 3.80 11.62 -2.06
N ASP A 332 2.62 12.12 -2.37
CA ASP A 332 1.55 12.32 -1.41
C ASP A 332 0.24 11.81 -2.02
N PHE A 333 -0.50 10.95 -1.33
CA PHE A 333 -1.84 10.62 -1.76
C PHE A 333 -2.79 10.41 -0.58
N ALA A 334 -4.05 10.77 -0.83
CA ALA A 334 -5.15 10.59 0.10
C ALA A 334 -6.31 9.87 -0.59
N LEU A 335 -6.96 8.97 0.14
CA LEU A 335 -8.14 8.22 -0.28
C LEU A 335 -9.17 8.26 0.84
N ASP A 336 -10.29 8.93 0.61
CA ASP A 336 -11.49 8.82 1.43
C ASP A 336 -12.50 7.96 0.67
N MET A 337 -13.04 6.93 1.30
CA MET A 337 -13.98 6.02 0.64
C MET A 337 -15.07 5.58 1.61
N SER A 338 -16.29 5.48 1.12
CA SER A 338 -17.38 4.89 1.88
C SER A 338 -17.08 3.43 2.20
N THR A 339 -17.43 3.02 3.41
CA THR A 339 -17.49 1.61 3.80
C THR A 339 -18.69 0.88 3.18
N ILE A 340 -19.57 1.60 2.45
CA ILE A 340 -20.78 1.08 1.83
C ILE A 340 -20.71 1.23 0.30
N GLY A 341 -20.72 0.11 -0.41
CA GLY A 341 -20.68 -0.02 -1.87
C GLY A 341 -20.08 -1.36 -2.31
N ALA A 342 -20.12 -1.65 -3.62
CA ALA A 342 -19.42 -2.81 -4.18
C ALA A 342 -18.00 -2.46 -4.61
N LYS A 343 -17.23 -3.47 -5.01
CA LYS A 343 -15.91 -3.28 -5.65
C LYS A 343 -16.01 -2.83 -7.10
N ASP A 344 -17.12 -3.17 -7.79
CA ASP A 344 -17.39 -2.84 -9.21
C ASP A 344 -16.13 -2.77 -10.10
N THR A 345 -15.55 -3.95 -10.37
CA THR A 345 -14.22 -4.04 -11.00
C THR A 345 -14.15 -3.37 -12.37
N GLN A 346 -15.24 -3.35 -13.12
CA GLN A 346 -15.27 -2.72 -14.44
C GLN A 346 -15.17 -1.20 -14.31
N GLN A 347 -15.98 -0.59 -13.43
CA GLN A 347 -15.94 0.85 -13.20
C GLN A 347 -14.61 1.28 -12.55
N MET A 348 -14.08 0.47 -11.62
CA MET A 348 -12.75 0.68 -11.04
C MET A 348 -11.67 0.72 -12.13
N GLN A 349 -11.68 -0.22 -13.08
CA GLN A 349 -10.73 -0.23 -14.19
C GLN A 349 -10.87 0.99 -15.11
N GLN A 350 -12.09 1.50 -15.33
CA GLN A 350 -12.31 2.73 -16.08
C GLN A 350 -11.66 3.93 -15.38
N TYR A 351 -11.90 4.07 -14.07
CA TYR A 351 -11.27 5.11 -13.26
C TYR A 351 -9.74 5.03 -13.30
N LEU A 352 -9.17 3.85 -13.12
CA LEU A 352 -7.71 3.64 -13.19
C LEU A 352 -7.14 3.99 -14.57
N ALA A 353 -7.86 3.69 -15.65
CA ALA A 353 -7.44 4.04 -17.01
C ALA A 353 -7.51 5.56 -17.27
N SER A 354 -8.55 6.26 -16.77
CA SER A 354 -8.62 7.72 -16.82
C SER A 354 -7.46 8.37 -16.07
N LEU A 355 -7.15 7.82 -14.90
CA LEU A 355 -6.04 8.23 -14.05
C LEU A 355 -4.67 8.03 -14.74
N ASP A 356 -4.43 6.86 -15.35
CA ASP A 356 -3.21 6.59 -16.15
C ASP A 356 -3.09 7.60 -17.31
N GLN A 357 -4.21 7.91 -17.99
CA GLN A 357 -4.23 8.89 -19.08
C GLN A 357 -3.94 10.31 -18.59
N SER A 358 -4.54 10.74 -17.47
CA SER A 358 -4.27 12.05 -16.85
C SER A 358 -2.81 12.23 -16.46
N LEU A 359 -2.19 11.19 -15.88
CA LEU A 359 -0.78 11.21 -15.53
C LEU A 359 0.12 11.27 -16.77
N GLU A 360 -0.21 10.50 -17.82
CA GLU A 360 0.52 10.52 -19.08
C GLU A 360 0.36 11.86 -19.82
N ASP A 361 -0.82 12.48 -19.78
CA ASP A 361 -1.05 13.81 -20.34
C ASP A 361 -0.21 14.85 -19.61
N SER A 362 -0.13 14.79 -18.29
CA SER A 362 0.78 15.64 -17.51
C SER A 362 2.24 15.44 -17.93
N ARG A 363 2.65 14.19 -18.15
CA ARG A 363 4.00 13.85 -18.61
C ARG A 363 4.31 14.37 -20.02
N VAL A 364 3.42 14.15 -20.98
CA VAL A 364 3.59 14.57 -22.39
C VAL A 364 3.53 16.08 -22.54
N ASN A 365 2.69 16.75 -21.75
CA ASN A 365 2.52 18.19 -21.82
C ASN A 365 3.58 18.98 -21.03
N SER A 366 4.50 18.28 -20.35
CA SER A 366 5.53 18.90 -19.51
C SER A 366 6.76 19.42 -20.28
N THR A 367 7.02 18.98 -21.52
CA THR A 367 8.16 19.45 -22.33
C THR A 367 7.86 19.52 -23.83
N GLU A 368 8.68 20.31 -24.55
CA GLU A 368 8.61 20.47 -26.02
C GLU A 368 9.26 19.29 -26.77
N ASP A 369 10.22 18.60 -26.13
CA ASP A 369 10.91 17.43 -26.68
C ASP A 369 10.22 16.14 -26.22
N SER A 370 9.53 15.48 -27.14
CA SER A 370 8.71 14.24 -26.99
C SER A 370 9.36 13.01 -26.32
N LYS A 371 10.57 13.11 -25.75
CA LYS A 371 11.31 11.96 -25.20
C LYS A 371 11.57 12.01 -23.70
N ASP A 372 11.58 13.18 -23.07
CA ASP A 372 11.86 13.29 -21.63
C ASP A 372 10.91 14.33 -20.99
N SER A 373 10.20 13.93 -19.93
CA SER A 373 9.29 14.81 -19.18
C SER A 373 10.03 15.87 -18.36
N ALA A 374 9.31 16.82 -17.76
CA ALA A 374 9.86 17.78 -16.80
C ALA A 374 10.48 17.10 -15.56
N PHE A 375 9.97 15.92 -15.19
CA PHE A 375 10.48 15.10 -14.09
C PHE A 375 11.74 14.33 -14.49
N GLY A 376 11.97 14.12 -15.80
CA GLY A 376 13.02 13.28 -16.36
C GLY A 376 12.82 11.79 -16.05
N ARG A 377 13.59 10.92 -16.69
CA ARG A 377 13.37 9.45 -16.64
C ARG A 377 13.34 8.84 -15.23
N LYS A 378 14.18 9.34 -14.31
CA LYS A 378 14.20 8.86 -12.93
C LYS A 378 12.95 9.31 -12.17
N GLY A 379 12.57 10.59 -12.31
CA GLY A 379 11.35 11.13 -11.72
C GLY A 379 10.09 10.46 -12.26
N ASP A 380 9.99 10.27 -13.57
CA ASP A 380 8.88 9.53 -14.21
C ASP A 380 8.73 8.12 -13.63
N LYS A 381 9.84 7.40 -13.44
CA LYS A 381 9.83 6.06 -12.87
C LYS A 381 9.36 6.08 -11.41
N THR A 382 9.82 7.04 -10.60
CA THR A 382 9.39 7.19 -9.20
C THR A 382 7.91 7.55 -9.11
N MET A 383 7.44 8.47 -9.95
CA MET A 383 6.04 8.87 -10.04
C MET A 383 5.15 7.68 -10.39
N GLN A 384 5.52 6.88 -11.40
CA GLN A 384 4.80 5.66 -11.77
C GLN A 384 4.74 4.66 -10.62
N GLN A 385 5.80 4.52 -9.84
CA GLN A 385 5.84 3.61 -8.69
C GLN A 385 4.90 4.05 -7.56
N GLY A 386 4.94 5.33 -7.20
CA GLY A 386 3.98 5.89 -6.23
C GLY A 386 2.54 5.75 -6.72
N PHE A 387 2.33 5.91 -8.03
CA PHE A 387 1.02 5.75 -8.63
C PHE A 387 0.50 4.31 -8.60
N GLU A 388 1.35 3.31 -8.87
CA GLU A 388 0.95 1.90 -8.72
C GLU A 388 0.57 1.57 -7.26
N LEU A 389 1.29 2.12 -6.29
CA LEU A 389 0.94 1.99 -4.87
C LEU A 389 -0.44 2.59 -4.55
N PHE A 390 -0.71 3.79 -5.07
CA PHE A 390 -2.03 4.44 -4.98
C PHE A 390 -3.14 3.59 -5.61
N LYS A 391 -2.91 3.02 -6.80
CA LYS A 391 -3.88 2.12 -7.46
C LYS A 391 -4.15 0.86 -6.65
N GLY A 392 -3.10 0.27 -6.05
CA GLY A 392 -3.22 -0.87 -5.14
C GLY A 392 -4.04 -0.54 -3.90
N ALA A 393 -3.79 0.61 -3.27
CA ALA A 393 -4.56 1.11 -2.14
C ALA A 393 -6.04 1.31 -2.49
N PHE A 394 -6.32 1.97 -3.62
CA PHE A 394 -7.69 2.20 -4.11
C PHE A 394 -8.45 0.88 -4.32
N ALA A 395 -7.82 -0.10 -4.96
CA ALA A 395 -8.41 -1.42 -5.19
C ALA A 395 -8.65 -2.20 -3.88
N SER A 396 -7.74 -2.07 -2.92
CA SER A 396 -7.82 -2.72 -1.61
C SER A 396 -8.94 -2.13 -0.77
N MET A 397 -9.02 -0.81 -0.67
CA MET A 397 -10.11 -0.11 0.03
C MET A 397 -11.47 -0.39 -0.61
N SER A 398 -11.55 -0.47 -1.95
CA SER A 398 -12.77 -0.87 -2.66
C SER A 398 -13.22 -2.29 -2.31
N SER A 399 -12.27 -3.21 -2.15
CA SER A 399 -12.55 -4.59 -1.72
C SER A 399 -12.98 -4.63 -0.25
N ALA A 400 -12.38 -3.81 0.59
CA ALA A 400 -12.77 -3.65 1.99
C ALA A 400 -14.22 -3.12 2.09
N ALA A 401 -14.59 -2.10 1.31
CA ALA A 401 -15.94 -1.54 1.28
C ALA A 401 -17.01 -2.57 0.87
N GLU A 402 -16.73 -3.42 -0.12
CA GLU A 402 -17.63 -4.52 -0.50
C GLU A 402 -17.85 -5.51 0.64
N ARG A 403 -16.76 -5.89 1.31
CA ARG A 403 -16.82 -6.79 2.47
C ARG A 403 -17.60 -6.15 3.62
N TYR A 404 -17.37 -4.87 3.92
CA TYR A 404 -18.07 -4.15 4.98
C TYR A 404 -19.57 -4.03 4.66
N SER A 405 -19.91 -3.72 3.42
CA SER A 405 -21.30 -3.71 2.93
C SER A 405 -22.02 -5.04 3.12
N SER A 406 -21.31 -6.16 2.98
CA SER A 406 -21.91 -7.49 3.15
C SER A 406 -22.31 -7.82 4.59
N ILE A 407 -21.76 -7.10 5.57
CA ILE A 407 -22.03 -7.34 6.98
C ILE A 407 -22.82 -6.21 7.66
N GLU A 408 -22.90 -5.04 7.03
CA GLU A 408 -23.61 -3.88 7.56
C GLU A 408 -25.10 -3.87 7.20
N SER A 409 -25.97 -3.80 8.21
CA SER A 409 -27.43 -3.75 8.01
C SER A 409 -27.92 -2.49 7.26
N LEU A 410 -27.13 -1.42 7.28
CA LEU A 410 -27.45 -0.17 6.57
C LEU A 410 -27.31 -0.33 5.05
N ALA A 411 -26.44 -1.23 4.60
CA ALA A 411 -26.20 -1.51 3.19
C ALA A 411 -27.46 -2.05 2.49
N ASP A 412 -28.35 -2.77 3.18
CA ASP A 412 -29.60 -3.25 2.60
C ASP A 412 -30.49 -2.10 2.09
N LYS A 413 -30.52 -0.99 2.84
CA LYS A 413 -31.36 0.17 2.49
C LYS A 413 -30.68 1.11 1.52
N GLN A 414 -29.41 1.40 1.74
CA GLN A 414 -28.68 2.41 0.97
C GLN A 414 -28.09 1.81 -0.32
N PHE A 415 -27.59 0.58 -0.27
CA PHE A 415 -26.96 -0.03 -1.43
C PHE A 415 -27.91 -0.98 -2.17
N ASN A 416 -28.41 -2.03 -1.52
CA ASN A 416 -29.16 -3.10 -2.18
C ASN A 416 -30.51 -2.63 -2.76
N ASP A 417 -31.38 -2.04 -1.94
CA ASP A 417 -32.71 -1.54 -2.35
C ASP A 417 -32.70 -0.14 -2.99
N GLY A 418 -31.53 0.48 -3.07
CA GLY A 418 -31.32 1.84 -3.53
C GLY A 418 -30.42 1.88 -4.77
N ARG A 419 -29.14 2.13 -4.53
CA ARG A 419 -28.14 2.33 -5.59
C ARG A 419 -28.01 1.15 -6.55
N ALA A 420 -27.85 -0.08 -6.05
CA ALA A 420 -27.61 -1.26 -6.87
C ALA A 420 -28.80 -1.58 -7.78
N MET A 421 -30.02 -1.51 -7.24
CA MET A 421 -31.26 -1.67 -8.02
C MET A 421 -31.36 -0.63 -9.14
N VAL A 422 -31.10 0.65 -8.84
CA VAL A 422 -31.17 1.71 -9.87
C VAL A 422 -30.09 1.53 -10.93
N ALA A 423 -28.88 1.14 -10.53
CA ALA A 423 -27.81 0.80 -11.46
C ALA A 423 -28.23 -0.31 -12.42
N ASP A 424 -28.84 -1.41 -11.93
CA ASP A 424 -29.33 -2.49 -12.79
C ASP A 424 -30.40 -2.03 -13.79
N LEU A 425 -31.31 -1.14 -13.37
CA LEU A 425 -32.33 -0.57 -14.27
C LEU A 425 -31.71 0.30 -15.36
N VAL A 426 -30.72 1.13 -15.00
CA VAL A 426 -29.99 1.99 -15.94
C VAL A 426 -29.17 1.13 -16.91
N ASP A 427 -28.42 0.16 -16.41
CA ASP A 427 -27.61 -0.76 -17.22
C ASP A 427 -28.47 -1.54 -18.23
N ASN A 428 -29.63 -2.03 -17.78
CA ASN A 428 -30.58 -2.71 -18.65
C ASN A 428 -31.10 -1.77 -19.76
N MET A 429 -31.39 -0.51 -19.44
CA MET A 429 -31.82 0.46 -20.43
C MET A 429 -30.70 0.80 -21.43
N ILE A 430 -29.48 1.07 -20.95
CA ILE A 430 -28.32 1.40 -21.79
C ILE A 430 -27.93 0.24 -22.71
N THR A 431 -27.97 -0.99 -22.19
CA THR A 431 -27.46 -2.18 -22.89
C THR A 431 -28.52 -2.82 -23.78
N ASN A 432 -29.78 -2.89 -23.31
CA ASN A 432 -30.81 -3.73 -23.93
C ASN A 432 -31.95 -2.96 -24.59
N ASP A 433 -32.12 -1.65 -24.35
CA ASP A 433 -33.18 -0.87 -25.00
C ASP A 433 -32.70 -0.30 -26.35
N PRO A 434 -33.20 -0.79 -27.50
CA PRO A 434 -32.77 -0.30 -28.81
C PRO A 434 -33.21 1.14 -29.11
N ARG A 435 -34.10 1.72 -28.29
CA ARG A 435 -34.52 3.12 -28.42
C ARG A 435 -33.51 4.08 -27.82
N TYR A 436 -32.68 3.61 -26.90
CA TYR A 436 -31.68 4.42 -26.23
C TYR A 436 -30.61 4.90 -27.23
N GLN A 437 -30.54 6.21 -27.46
CA GLN A 437 -29.50 6.82 -28.29
C GLN A 437 -28.32 7.34 -27.45
N GLY A 438 -28.58 7.68 -26.18
CA GLY A 438 -27.60 8.06 -25.18
C GLY A 438 -26.82 9.32 -25.52
N LEU A 439 -25.64 9.48 -24.92
CA LEU A 439 -24.72 10.60 -25.16
C LEU A 439 -24.07 10.61 -26.57
N GLY A 440 -24.56 9.78 -27.50
CA GLY A 440 -24.09 9.70 -28.88
C GLY A 440 -22.76 8.93 -29.08
N ASN A 441 -22.44 8.62 -30.34
CA ASN A 441 -21.28 7.83 -30.77
C ASN A 441 -19.91 8.56 -30.67
N SER A 442 -19.87 9.79 -30.14
CA SER A 442 -18.65 10.62 -30.06
C SER A 442 -17.89 10.51 -28.74
N THR A 443 -18.32 9.64 -27.84
CA THR A 443 -18.07 9.82 -26.41
C THR A 443 -16.64 9.49 -25.99
N GLN A 444 -15.86 10.56 -25.81
CA GLN A 444 -14.64 10.63 -25.01
C GLN A 444 -14.91 10.40 -23.49
N ASN A 445 -15.98 9.70 -23.12
CA ASN A 445 -16.36 9.49 -21.72
C ASN A 445 -15.45 8.45 -21.08
N SER A 446 -14.39 8.92 -20.44
CA SER A 446 -13.41 8.07 -19.77
C SER A 446 -13.98 7.50 -18.47
N LEU A 447 -14.94 8.19 -17.85
CA LEU A 447 -15.58 7.84 -16.58
C LEU A 447 -16.69 6.79 -16.68
N GLY A 448 -17.06 6.38 -17.90
CA GLY A 448 -18.11 5.40 -18.16
C GLY A 448 -19.53 5.95 -17.96
N ALA A 449 -20.48 5.43 -18.75
CA ALA A 449 -21.89 5.77 -18.64
C ALA A 449 -22.60 4.92 -17.58
N GLY A 450 -23.67 5.45 -17.00
CA GLY A 450 -24.51 4.75 -16.03
C GLY A 450 -24.13 5.00 -14.57
N ILE A 451 -24.87 4.36 -13.67
CA ILE A 451 -24.66 4.45 -12.23
C ILE A 451 -23.65 3.39 -11.83
N SER A 452 -22.47 3.83 -11.39
CA SER A 452 -21.46 2.97 -10.77
C SER A 452 -22.05 2.29 -9.53
N LYS A 453 -21.59 1.07 -9.20
CA LYS A 453 -21.85 0.40 -7.91
C LYS A 453 -20.67 0.52 -6.94
N LEU A 454 -19.54 1.06 -7.38
CA LEU A 454 -18.31 1.24 -6.59
C LEU A 454 -18.57 2.11 -5.35
N ALA A 455 -18.10 1.76 -4.15
CA ALA A 455 -18.24 2.65 -2.99
C ALA A 455 -17.86 4.11 -3.32
N ASP A 456 -18.60 5.09 -2.80
CA ASP A 456 -18.30 6.51 -3.05
C ASP A 456 -16.94 6.89 -2.48
N PHE A 457 -16.22 7.82 -3.12
CA PHE A 457 -14.84 8.14 -2.74
C PHE A 457 -14.40 9.54 -3.19
N ASP A 458 -13.36 10.08 -2.55
CA ASP A 458 -12.53 11.20 -2.98
C ASP A 458 -11.06 10.76 -2.88
N ALA A 459 -10.34 10.83 -3.98
CA ALA A 459 -9.00 10.28 -4.15
C ALA A 459 -8.09 11.31 -4.80
N LYS A 460 -6.91 11.54 -4.23
CA LYS A 460 -5.92 12.51 -4.73
C LYS A 460 -4.54 11.89 -4.71
N PHE A 461 -3.80 12.05 -5.79
CA PHE A 461 -2.40 11.68 -5.92
C PHE A 461 -1.60 12.89 -6.37
N GLU A 462 -0.53 13.19 -5.64
CA GLU A 462 0.40 14.26 -5.93
C GLU A 462 1.83 13.72 -6.03
N PHE A 463 2.54 14.23 -7.03
CA PHE A 463 3.96 14.01 -7.20
C PHE A 463 4.66 15.34 -7.40
N ALA A 464 5.70 15.61 -6.61
CA ALA A 464 6.53 16.78 -6.75
C ALA A 464 8.01 16.37 -6.80
N MET A 465 8.80 17.14 -7.57
CA MET A 465 10.25 16.99 -7.58
C MET A 465 10.91 18.32 -7.26
N ASP A 466 11.64 18.40 -6.15
CA ASP A 466 12.39 19.60 -5.77
C ASP A 466 13.81 19.57 -6.36
N ARG A 467 14.08 20.40 -7.37
CA ARG A 467 15.42 20.62 -7.92
C ARG A 467 15.97 22.01 -7.58
N GLY A 468 15.55 22.59 -6.44
CA GLY A 468 15.89 23.96 -6.05
C GLY A 468 14.96 24.96 -6.75
N ASP A 469 15.49 25.76 -7.68
CA ASP A 469 14.69 26.78 -8.39
C ASP A 469 13.62 26.17 -9.33
N TYR A 470 13.61 24.85 -9.53
CA TYR A 470 12.70 24.16 -10.46
C TYR A 470 11.89 23.09 -9.73
N GLN A 471 10.58 23.26 -9.70
CA GLN A 471 9.67 22.38 -8.97
C GLN A 471 8.49 21.98 -9.85
N PRO A 472 8.66 20.96 -10.73
CA PRO A 472 7.52 20.36 -11.39
C PRO A 472 6.63 19.66 -10.35
N LYS A 473 5.34 19.91 -10.43
CA LYS A 473 4.30 19.25 -9.63
C LYS A 473 3.23 18.70 -10.56
N SER A 474 2.81 17.46 -10.32
CA SER A 474 1.63 16.85 -10.93
C SER A 474 0.66 16.46 -9.83
N ASN A 475 -0.63 16.73 -10.05
CA ASN A 475 -1.72 16.26 -9.23
C ASN A 475 -2.74 15.58 -10.15
N VAL A 476 -3.25 14.43 -9.71
CA VAL A 476 -4.44 13.83 -10.30
C VAL A 476 -5.44 13.58 -9.17
N ALA A 477 -6.70 13.91 -9.40
CA ALA A 477 -7.78 13.69 -8.46
C ALA A 477 -8.95 12.97 -9.12
N LEU A 478 -9.66 12.18 -8.33
CA LEU A 478 -10.80 11.40 -8.74
C LEU A 478 -11.84 11.40 -7.63
N SER A 479 -13.11 11.59 -7.97
CA SER A 479 -14.18 11.50 -6.99
C SER A 479 -15.44 10.86 -7.55
N GLN A 480 -16.21 10.27 -6.65
CA GLN A 480 -17.56 9.82 -6.88
C GLN A 480 -18.41 10.07 -5.66
N ALA A 481 -19.57 10.70 -5.85
CA ALA A 481 -20.55 10.91 -4.81
C ALA A 481 -21.93 10.45 -5.29
N THR A 482 -22.66 9.73 -4.45
CA THR A 482 -24.00 9.23 -4.73
C THR A 482 -24.99 9.72 -3.70
N GLU A 483 -26.09 10.32 -4.16
CA GLU A 483 -27.21 10.75 -3.33
C GLU A 483 -28.46 9.96 -3.67
N GLN A 484 -29.21 9.57 -2.63
CA GLN A 484 -30.50 8.91 -2.77
C GLN A 484 -31.62 9.82 -2.32
N GLN A 485 -32.69 9.81 -3.11
CA GLN A 485 -33.80 10.70 -2.88
C GLN A 485 -35.14 9.99 -3.04
N LYS A 486 -36.13 10.50 -2.33
CA LYS A 486 -37.50 9.99 -2.40
C LYS A 486 -38.50 11.13 -2.22
N SER A 487 -39.45 11.22 -3.15
CA SER A 487 -40.56 12.17 -3.07
C SER A 487 -41.83 11.52 -3.57
N GLY A 488 -42.80 11.35 -2.66
CA GLY A 488 -44.03 10.60 -2.95
C GLY A 488 -43.75 9.16 -3.37
N GLU A 489 -44.19 8.81 -4.57
CA GLU A 489 -43.98 7.48 -5.19
C GLU A 489 -42.65 7.36 -5.95
N LEU A 490 -41.96 8.49 -6.18
CA LEU A 490 -40.69 8.52 -6.91
C LEU A 490 -39.53 8.30 -5.94
N LYS A 491 -38.61 7.45 -6.36
CA LYS A 491 -37.28 7.31 -5.79
C LYS A 491 -36.25 7.68 -6.86
N GLY A 492 -35.05 8.07 -6.47
CA GLY A 492 -34.01 8.42 -7.42
C GLY A 492 -32.63 8.28 -6.82
N VAL A 493 -31.66 8.12 -7.71
CA VAL A 493 -30.23 8.19 -7.42
C VAL A 493 -29.64 9.27 -8.30
N THR A 494 -28.91 10.19 -7.69
CA THR A 494 -28.00 11.11 -8.37
C THR A 494 -26.58 10.63 -8.09
N GLN A 495 -25.74 10.57 -9.12
CA GLN A 495 -24.33 10.27 -8.97
C GLN A 495 -23.48 11.21 -9.80
N SER A 496 -22.46 11.77 -9.16
CA SER A 496 -21.44 12.60 -9.78
C SER A 496 -20.13 11.83 -9.80
N LYS A 497 -19.46 11.80 -10.94
CA LYS A 497 -18.12 11.24 -11.15
C LYS A 497 -17.23 12.35 -11.70
N ASN A 498 -16.05 12.54 -11.14
CA ASN A 498 -15.10 13.54 -11.63
C ASN A 498 -13.70 12.96 -11.69
N VAL A 499 -12.95 13.35 -12.71
CA VAL A 499 -11.49 13.19 -12.78
C VAL A 499 -10.87 14.52 -13.16
N SER A 500 -9.78 14.88 -12.52
CA SER A 500 -9.02 16.07 -12.87
C SER A 500 -7.53 15.81 -12.86
N SER A 501 -6.82 16.47 -13.74
CA SER A 501 -5.37 16.48 -13.82
C SER A 501 -4.87 17.91 -13.76
N HIS A 502 -3.80 18.13 -13.01
CA HIS A 502 -3.11 19.40 -12.92
C HIS A 502 -1.60 19.17 -13.02
N PHE A 503 -0.96 19.92 -13.90
CA PHE A 503 0.50 19.99 -13.99
C PHE A 503 0.95 21.45 -13.93
N ASP A 504 1.91 21.71 -13.06
CA ASP A 504 2.53 23.02 -12.89
C ASP A 504 4.04 22.88 -12.85
N TYR A 505 4.73 23.74 -13.61
CA TYR A 505 6.18 23.88 -13.58
C TYR A 505 6.52 25.29 -13.11
N GLN A 506 6.77 25.46 -11.80
CA GLN A 506 6.93 26.78 -11.21
C GLN A 506 8.31 27.44 -11.49
N ASN A 507 8.38 28.75 -11.17
CA ASN A 507 9.53 29.66 -11.14
C ASN A 507 10.16 30.11 -12.47
N THR A 508 10.61 29.20 -13.33
CA THR A 508 11.35 29.61 -14.55
C THR A 508 10.59 29.36 -15.84
N ARG A 509 9.90 28.22 -15.99
CA ARG A 509 9.15 27.86 -17.22
C ARG A 509 7.68 27.59 -16.85
N PRO A 510 6.77 28.56 -16.92
CA PRO A 510 5.41 28.44 -16.38
C PRO A 510 4.47 27.59 -17.28
N ASP A 511 4.94 26.44 -17.75
CA ASP A 511 4.11 25.47 -18.44
C ASP A 511 3.05 24.95 -17.48
N TYR A 512 1.82 24.88 -17.98
CA TYR A 512 0.64 24.64 -17.17
C TYR A 512 -0.35 23.82 -17.98
N TYR A 513 -0.95 22.83 -17.34
CA TYR A 513 -1.98 21.99 -17.94
C TYR A 513 -2.99 21.56 -16.88
N ASP A 514 -4.25 21.96 -17.10
CA ASP A 514 -5.40 21.51 -16.33
C ASP A 514 -6.38 20.80 -17.26
N SER A 515 -6.91 19.69 -16.78
CA SER A 515 -8.05 19.02 -17.39
C SER A 515 -9.02 18.59 -16.30
N GLU A 516 -10.32 18.79 -16.54
CA GLU A 516 -11.38 18.33 -15.67
C GLU A 516 -12.45 17.65 -16.54
N GLU A 517 -12.76 16.40 -16.23
CA GLU A 517 -13.91 15.69 -16.79
C GLU A 517 -14.89 15.38 -15.67
N SER A 518 -16.14 15.82 -15.85
CA SER A 518 -17.25 15.54 -14.95
C SER A 518 -18.36 14.79 -15.68
N TYR A 519 -18.92 13.79 -15.02
CA TYR A 519 -20.08 13.04 -15.47
C TYR A 519 -21.11 13.00 -14.34
N ASN A 520 -22.29 13.52 -14.61
CA ASN A 520 -23.42 13.56 -13.69
C ASN A 520 -24.56 12.74 -14.27
N ILE A 521 -25.17 11.91 -13.43
CA ILE A 521 -26.31 11.09 -13.79
C ILE A 521 -27.36 11.21 -12.70
N ASN A 522 -28.60 11.47 -13.08
CA ASN A 522 -29.74 11.58 -12.18
C ASN A 522 -30.85 10.67 -12.70
N THR A 523 -31.58 10.03 -11.79
CA THR A 523 -32.58 9.01 -12.13
C THR A 523 -33.87 9.22 -11.37
N ALA A 524 -34.98 8.85 -11.99
CA ALA A 524 -36.28 8.72 -11.35
C ALA A 524 -36.83 7.32 -11.60
N VAL A 525 -37.20 6.65 -10.52
CA VAL A 525 -37.78 5.32 -10.50
C VAL A 525 -39.15 5.38 -9.84
N LYS A 526 -40.13 4.77 -10.50
CA LYS A 526 -41.49 4.59 -10.01
C LYS A 526 -41.88 3.12 -10.18
N ASN A 527 -42.39 2.48 -9.14
CA ASN A 527 -42.82 1.07 -9.21
C ASN A 527 -41.76 0.11 -9.79
N ASN A 528 -40.48 0.32 -9.47
CA ASN A 528 -39.33 -0.42 -9.99
C ASN A 528 -39.10 -0.30 -11.50
N GLU A 529 -39.62 0.76 -12.11
CA GLU A 529 -39.38 1.12 -13.50
C GLU A 529 -38.65 2.48 -13.56
N LEU A 530 -37.65 2.58 -14.42
CA LEU A 530 -36.93 3.82 -14.69
C LEU A 530 -37.80 4.73 -15.55
N VAL A 531 -38.33 5.79 -14.94
CA VAL A 531 -39.23 6.77 -15.58
C VAL A 531 -38.52 8.06 -15.99
N GLY A 532 -37.30 8.30 -15.48
CA GLY A 532 -36.46 9.42 -15.86
C GLY A 532 -34.97 9.08 -15.74
N LEU A 533 -34.18 9.54 -16.71
CA LEU A 533 -32.72 9.50 -16.68
C LEU A 533 -32.18 10.79 -17.29
N ASP A 534 -31.43 11.57 -16.53
CA ASP A 534 -30.66 12.71 -17.05
C ASP A 534 -29.18 12.37 -16.92
N GLN A 535 -28.43 12.55 -18.01
CA GLN A 535 -26.99 12.35 -18.07
C GLN A 535 -26.35 13.60 -18.61
N TYR A 536 -25.27 14.05 -17.97
CA TYR A 536 -24.53 15.22 -18.35
C TYR A 536 -23.04 14.96 -18.22
N GLN A 537 -22.28 15.25 -19.27
CA GLN A 537 -20.83 15.16 -19.28
C GLN A 537 -20.26 16.52 -19.68
N GLN A 538 -19.22 16.96 -18.98
CA GLN A 538 -18.43 18.14 -19.33
C GLN A 538 -16.95 17.81 -19.25
N ILE A 539 -16.19 18.21 -20.28
CA ILE A 539 -14.73 18.13 -20.32
C ILE A 539 -14.21 19.55 -20.54
N ASP A 540 -13.38 20.03 -19.62
CA ASP A 540 -12.66 21.30 -19.72
C ASP A 540 -11.16 21.05 -19.77
N ILE A 541 -10.44 21.80 -20.62
CA ILE A 541 -8.98 21.77 -20.75
C ILE A 541 -8.47 23.21 -20.79
N ASP A 542 -7.49 23.55 -19.96
CA ASP A 542 -6.69 24.77 -20.05
C ASP A 542 -5.20 24.40 -20.13
N LYS A 543 -4.53 24.82 -21.20
CA LYS A 543 -3.13 24.50 -21.44
C LYS A 543 -2.36 25.76 -21.83
N LYS A 544 -1.22 25.99 -21.19
CA LYS A 544 -0.28 27.06 -21.53
C LYS A 544 1.13 26.50 -21.63
N THR A 545 1.83 26.86 -22.71
CA THR A 545 3.22 26.46 -22.93
C THR A 545 4.07 27.66 -23.27
N TYR A 546 5.31 27.66 -22.80
CA TYR A 546 6.25 28.76 -22.89
C TYR A 546 7.55 28.31 -23.55
N GLN A 547 8.18 29.25 -24.26
CA GLN A 547 9.48 29.07 -24.90
C GLN A 547 10.49 30.06 -24.30
N TYR A 548 11.76 29.65 -24.19
CA TYR A 548 12.81 30.53 -23.68
C TYR A 548 13.29 31.50 -24.76
N ASN A 549 13.20 32.80 -24.49
CA ASN A 549 13.74 33.85 -25.35
C ASN A 549 15.17 34.19 -24.91
N GLN A 550 16.16 33.76 -25.69
CA GLN A 550 17.58 34.01 -25.40
C GLN A 550 17.93 35.50 -25.36
N ASP A 551 17.36 36.31 -26.25
CA ASP A 551 17.67 37.74 -26.36
C ASP A 551 17.19 38.54 -25.14
N LYS A 552 16.04 38.15 -24.57
CA LYS A 552 15.45 38.79 -23.39
C LYS A 552 15.75 38.07 -22.08
N SER A 553 16.40 36.90 -22.14
CA SER A 553 16.68 36.03 -21.00
C SER A 553 15.44 35.73 -20.14
N GLN A 554 14.29 35.49 -20.78
CA GLN A 554 13.01 35.23 -20.12
C GLN A 554 12.16 34.25 -20.92
N TYR A 555 11.20 33.59 -20.27
CA TYR A 555 10.22 32.74 -20.93
C TYR A 555 9.03 33.56 -21.44
N GLU A 556 8.57 33.25 -22.66
CA GLU A 556 7.46 33.94 -23.31
C GLU A 556 6.40 32.94 -23.76
N LEU A 557 5.13 33.36 -23.72
CA LEU A 557 4.00 32.52 -24.14
C LEU A 557 4.21 32.05 -25.59
N LYS A 558 4.18 30.73 -25.78
CA LYS A 558 4.18 30.07 -27.09
C LYS A 558 2.76 29.71 -27.51
N MET A 559 1.99 29.12 -26.60
CA MET A 559 0.62 28.67 -26.86
C MET A 559 -0.25 28.79 -25.61
N ALA A 560 -1.49 29.19 -25.80
CA ALA A 560 -2.58 29.03 -24.84
C ALA A 560 -3.76 28.35 -25.53
N LEU A 561 -4.37 27.35 -24.90
CA LEU A 561 -5.52 26.60 -25.40
C LEU A 561 -6.53 26.48 -24.27
N THR A 562 -7.78 26.86 -24.54
CA THR A 562 -8.93 26.52 -23.69
C THR A 562 -9.95 25.75 -24.52
N GLU A 563 -10.38 24.60 -24.04
CA GLU A 563 -11.35 23.74 -24.70
C GLU A 563 -12.44 23.32 -23.72
N LYS A 564 -13.69 23.33 -24.18
CA LYS A 564 -14.86 22.92 -23.41
C LYS A 564 -15.77 22.07 -24.29
N THR A 565 -16.07 20.87 -23.84
CA THR A 565 -16.99 19.94 -24.48
C THR A 565 -18.11 19.60 -23.51
N THR A 566 -19.36 19.64 -23.97
CA THR A 566 -20.51 19.21 -23.16
C THR A 566 -21.38 18.23 -23.94
N HIS A 567 -21.84 17.17 -23.28
CA HIS A 567 -22.83 16.24 -23.81
C HIS A 567 -23.95 16.08 -22.77
N GLU A 568 -25.20 16.18 -23.19
CA GLU A 568 -26.37 15.99 -22.35
C GLU A 568 -27.34 15.00 -23.01
N SER A 569 -27.91 14.08 -22.22
CA SER A 569 -28.93 13.13 -22.65
C SER A 569 -30.00 13.01 -21.58
N ASN A 570 -31.22 13.46 -21.89
CA ASN A 570 -32.35 13.48 -20.96
C ASN A 570 -33.47 12.60 -21.50
N ILE A 571 -33.92 11.64 -20.70
CA ILE A 571 -34.92 10.63 -21.05
C ILE A 571 -36.09 10.70 -20.07
N ARG A 572 -37.31 10.62 -20.60
CA ARG A 572 -38.55 10.43 -19.84
C ARG A 572 -39.34 9.27 -20.44
N LEU A 573 -39.73 8.33 -19.59
CA LEU A 573 -40.62 7.23 -19.94
C LEU A 573 -41.91 7.36 -19.13
N ILE A 574 -42.98 7.83 -19.78
CA ILE A 574 -44.27 8.12 -19.14
C ILE A 574 -45.38 7.51 -19.98
N ASN A 575 -46.20 6.62 -19.40
CA ASN A 575 -47.33 5.97 -20.08
C ASN A 575 -46.94 5.34 -21.43
N ASP A 576 -45.84 4.57 -21.47
CA ASP A 576 -45.25 3.95 -22.68
C ASP A 576 -44.74 4.93 -23.76
N ILE A 577 -44.61 6.22 -23.41
CA ILE A 577 -44.06 7.24 -24.30
C ILE A 577 -42.65 7.56 -23.86
N TRP A 578 -41.71 7.30 -24.77
CA TRP A 578 -40.30 7.59 -24.66
C TRP A 578 -40.00 8.95 -25.28
N LEU A 579 -39.49 9.88 -24.48
CA LEU A 579 -38.99 11.17 -24.92
C LEU A 579 -37.51 11.25 -24.54
N GLU A 580 -36.65 11.42 -25.54
CA GLU A 580 -35.21 11.59 -25.36
C GLU A 580 -34.74 12.89 -26.03
N SER A 581 -33.94 13.68 -25.33
CA SER A 581 -33.30 14.89 -25.84
C SER A 581 -31.80 14.77 -25.64
N ASN A 582 -31.05 14.86 -26.74
CA ASN A 582 -29.59 14.82 -26.74
C ASN A 582 -29.05 16.17 -27.22
N GLU A 583 -28.10 16.75 -26.48
CA GLU A 583 -27.54 18.07 -26.75
C GLU A 583 -26.02 18.06 -26.56
N ASN A 584 -25.29 18.44 -27.61
CA ASN A 584 -23.83 18.42 -27.62
C ASN A 584 -23.29 19.81 -27.97
N SER A 585 -22.22 20.23 -27.30
CA SER A 585 -21.50 21.45 -27.66
C SER A 585 -20.00 21.26 -27.54
N HIS A 586 -19.25 21.94 -28.39
CA HIS A 586 -17.80 22.00 -28.35
C HIS A 586 -17.33 23.42 -28.63
N LYS A 587 -16.48 23.93 -27.75
CA LYS A 587 -15.89 25.26 -27.86
C LYS A 587 -14.38 25.13 -27.66
N MET A 588 -13.60 25.74 -28.56
CA MET A 588 -12.14 25.77 -28.46
C MET A 588 -11.65 27.17 -28.81
N ASP A 589 -10.79 27.73 -27.96
CA ASP A 589 -10.07 28.97 -28.21
C ASP A 589 -8.56 28.68 -28.08
N LYS A 590 -7.81 28.78 -29.20
CA LYS A 590 -6.36 28.53 -29.25
C LYS A 590 -5.62 29.79 -29.71
N LYS A 591 -4.61 30.20 -28.96
CA LYS A 591 -3.68 31.29 -29.30
C LYS A 591 -2.27 30.71 -29.40
N GLU A 592 -1.59 30.87 -30.54
CA GLU A 592 -0.28 30.28 -30.81
C GLU A 592 0.66 31.27 -31.50
N ARG A 593 1.93 31.28 -31.12
CA ARG A 593 2.94 32.19 -31.67
C ARG A 593 3.30 31.77 -33.12
N ILE A 594 3.45 32.76 -34.01
CA ILE A 594 3.66 32.52 -35.45
C ILE A 594 5.15 32.26 -35.78
N ASN A 595 6.08 32.97 -35.12
CA ASN A 595 7.53 32.85 -35.35
C ASN A 595 8.28 32.58 -34.04
N GLU A 596 9.22 31.64 -34.06
CA GLU A 596 10.00 31.21 -32.89
C GLU A 596 11.18 32.16 -32.57
N ILE A 597 11.60 33.02 -33.51
CA ILE A 597 12.80 33.87 -33.37
C ILE A 597 12.53 35.31 -33.83
N GLY A 598 12.79 36.29 -32.94
CA GLY A 598 13.26 37.62 -33.30
C GLY A 598 12.28 38.71 -33.76
N GLU A 599 10.99 38.43 -33.99
CA GLU A 599 10.01 39.49 -34.32
C GLU A 599 8.85 39.59 -33.31
N GLN A 600 8.26 40.80 -33.21
CA GLN A 600 7.21 41.21 -32.26
C GLN A 600 6.07 40.19 -32.09
N ASP A 601 5.44 40.22 -30.91
CA ASP A 601 4.31 39.42 -30.37
C ASP A 601 3.17 39.03 -31.35
N ASN A 602 3.50 38.31 -32.42
CA ASN A 602 2.60 37.89 -33.46
C ASN A 602 2.00 36.53 -33.08
N PHE A 603 0.70 36.54 -32.78
CA PHE A 603 -0.08 35.34 -32.44
C PHE A 603 -1.13 35.06 -33.51
N LYS A 604 -1.31 33.78 -33.84
CA LYS A 604 -2.46 33.26 -34.56
C LYS A 604 -3.51 32.81 -33.55
N ASN A 605 -4.73 33.32 -33.68
CA ASN A 605 -5.88 32.87 -32.93
C ASN A 605 -6.74 31.94 -33.78
N THR A 606 -7.14 30.80 -33.22
CA THR A 606 -8.02 29.82 -33.84
C THR A 606 -9.16 29.54 -32.87
N ASN A 607 -10.39 29.89 -33.26
CA ASN A 607 -11.58 29.69 -32.44
C ASN A 607 -12.53 28.74 -33.17
N HIS A 608 -13.11 27.80 -32.44
CA HIS A 608 -14.10 26.85 -32.96
C HIS A 608 -15.29 26.78 -32.00
N TYR A 609 -16.50 26.72 -32.56
CA TYR A 609 -17.72 26.45 -31.83
C TYR A 609 -18.64 25.56 -32.66
N SER A 610 -19.11 24.47 -32.06
CA SER A 610 -20.15 23.63 -32.64
C SER A 610 -21.21 23.30 -31.58
N HIS A 611 -22.44 23.14 -32.05
CA HIS A 611 -23.60 22.83 -31.22
C HIS A 611 -24.61 22.01 -32.01
N ASN A 612 -25.13 20.94 -31.41
CA ASN A 612 -26.13 20.07 -32.02
C ASN A 612 -27.16 19.64 -30.97
N LYS A 613 -28.44 19.58 -31.38
CA LYS A 613 -29.55 19.12 -30.55
C LYS A 613 -30.47 18.19 -31.33
N LEU A 614 -30.76 17.02 -30.76
CA LEU A 614 -31.67 16.02 -31.31
C LEU A 614 -32.75 15.69 -30.27
N VAL A 615 -34.01 15.65 -30.70
CA VAL A 615 -35.13 15.23 -29.85
C VAL A 615 -35.85 14.06 -30.53
N THR A 616 -35.95 12.95 -29.82
CA THR A 616 -36.58 11.71 -30.26
C THR A 616 -37.81 11.43 -29.39
N LEU A 617 -38.95 11.17 -30.03
CA LEU A 617 -40.21 10.85 -29.36
C LEU A 617 -40.78 9.56 -29.96
N ILE A 618 -40.98 8.54 -29.14
CA ILE A 618 -41.45 7.21 -29.56
C ILE A 618 -42.59 6.77 -28.62
N GLY A 619 -43.75 6.44 -29.17
CA GLY A 619 -44.90 5.95 -28.40
C GLY A 619 -46.19 5.95 -29.22
N ASP A 620 -47.29 5.57 -28.59
CA ASP A 620 -48.64 5.61 -29.18
C ASP A 620 -49.18 7.05 -29.17
N LEU A 621 -48.68 7.86 -30.09
CA LEU A 621 -49.03 9.29 -30.19
C LEU A 621 -50.49 9.52 -30.57
N ASP A 622 -51.14 8.53 -31.20
CA ASP A 622 -52.55 8.59 -31.57
C ASP A 622 -53.46 8.61 -30.33
N LYS A 623 -53.11 7.85 -29.28
CA LYS A 623 -53.81 7.93 -27.99
C LYS A 623 -53.76 9.32 -27.37
N LEU A 624 -52.60 10.00 -27.39
CA LEU A 624 -52.50 11.38 -26.90
C LEU A 624 -53.26 12.37 -27.80
N ALA A 625 -53.30 12.11 -29.11
CA ALA A 625 -53.95 13.00 -30.07
C ALA A 625 -55.48 12.98 -29.95
N GLN A 626 -56.06 11.81 -29.66
CA GLN A 626 -57.50 11.58 -29.69
C GLN A 626 -58.19 11.74 -28.32
N ASP A 627 -57.47 11.53 -27.21
CA ASP A 627 -58.01 11.61 -25.85
C ASP A 627 -57.41 12.78 -25.06
N LYS A 628 -58.28 13.74 -24.70
CA LYS A 628 -57.90 14.93 -23.93
C LYS A 628 -57.53 14.59 -22.49
N ASP A 629 -58.19 13.61 -21.88
CA ASP A 629 -57.94 13.22 -20.50
C ASP A 629 -56.62 12.45 -20.40
N ALA A 630 -56.37 11.52 -21.34
CA ALA A 630 -55.07 10.84 -21.45
C ALA A 630 -53.90 11.81 -21.64
N ARG A 631 -54.08 12.84 -22.48
CA ARG A 631 -53.07 13.90 -22.67
C ARG A 631 -52.82 14.70 -21.39
N ARG A 632 -53.89 15.06 -20.67
CA ARG A 632 -53.78 15.80 -19.41
C ARG A 632 -53.06 14.97 -18.35
N GLU A 633 -53.35 13.68 -18.27
CA GLU A 633 -52.68 12.76 -17.37
C GLU A 633 -51.19 12.64 -17.70
N TYR A 634 -50.84 12.41 -18.96
CA TYR A 634 -49.43 12.38 -19.42
C TYR A 634 -48.68 13.65 -19.02
N LEU A 635 -49.23 14.83 -19.32
CA LEU A 635 -48.58 16.11 -18.97
C LEU A 635 -48.44 16.30 -17.45
N THR A 636 -49.39 15.79 -16.66
CA THR A 636 -49.33 15.86 -15.21
C THR A 636 -48.22 14.96 -14.68
N GLN A 637 -48.12 13.72 -15.16
CA GLN A 637 -47.06 12.79 -14.77
C GLN A 637 -45.67 13.27 -15.24
N LEU A 638 -45.56 13.75 -16.48
CA LEU A 638 -44.33 14.35 -17.00
C LEU A 638 -43.88 15.54 -16.14
N SER A 639 -44.81 16.41 -15.74
CA SER A 639 -44.50 17.52 -14.84
C SER A 639 -44.05 17.07 -13.46
N GLN A 640 -44.60 15.98 -12.93
CA GLN A 640 -44.18 15.42 -11.64
C GLN A 640 -42.77 14.85 -11.71
N VAL A 641 -42.46 14.10 -12.77
CA VAL A 641 -41.12 13.54 -12.99
C VAL A 641 -40.12 14.68 -13.24
N ASN A 642 -40.44 15.66 -14.08
CA ASN A 642 -39.55 16.82 -14.28
C ASN A 642 -39.32 17.59 -12.98
N PHE A 643 -40.36 17.85 -12.19
CA PHE A 643 -40.19 18.50 -10.89
C PHE A 643 -39.30 17.69 -9.94
N PHE A 644 -39.42 16.36 -9.95
CA PHE A 644 -38.52 15.49 -9.20
C PHE A 644 -37.08 15.61 -9.71
N MET A 645 -36.86 15.56 -11.02
CA MET A 645 -35.53 15.61 -11.61
C MET A 645 -34.84 16.98 -11.48
N ASP A 646 -35.60 18.07 -11.60
CA ASP A 646 -35.08 19.45 -11.56
C ASP A 646 -34.71 19.91 -10.14
N ASN A 647 -35.35 19.37 -9.09
CA ASN A 647 -34.95 19.63 -7.71
C ASN A 647 -33.61 18.97 -7.32
N ASN A 648 -33.04 18.17 -8.24
CA ASN A 648 -31.86 17.36 -8.01
C ASN A 648 -30.66 17.84 -8.86
N LYS A 649 -30.79 19.00 -9.52
CA LYS A 649 -29.72 19.64 -10.30
C LYS A 649 -28.98 20.72 -9.52
#